data_AF-A0A8H7ED55-F1
#
_entry.id   AF-A0A8H7ED55-F1
#
_cell.length_a   1.000
_cell.length_b   1.000
_cell.length_c   1.000
_cell.angle_alpha   90.00
_cell.angle_beta   90.00
_cell.angle_gamma   90.00
#
_symmetry.space_group_name_H-M   'P 1'
#
loop_
_entity.id
_entity.type
_entity.pdbx_description
1 polymer ?
#
loop_
_entity_poly.entity_id
_entity_poly.type
_entity_poly.pdbx_seq_one_letter_code
_entity_poly.pdbx_strand_id
1 'polypeptide(L)'
;MASEGDDTVQMATLAEASTANKTSVAATSRTITPSPAISKDEGPLIGSWLCTDGPYREYIEALSGSNPGLKKADPNNEDGPLMKGKALVALLDAPNTGVPGFQTTEFKSQKDLCRHFQTTSHDHNRRRIYIMEGLAPDYIAAVGGHFFMDPTFFQRQERTCVWSNEFTPVSDALPQPSLLDPKQAFHLQYCELRQFNKALENRYFFCERMRRHVGMTASRQKEESTVGILRRKVGWWSRETKNGGWDVVILCDPQLLHLSPAPKEVVPGDGTLRPISNVREELRNTPFQDGYVDFIPPVPHDKIGDKEQHQHKSMLRDMLHYYQQHSDLFSQEEWATPETSAIYLKKIVAAHYLQLVDYIKAMLPSLELRLTTAWVEEQGQWKSLQTISRRCGNYRDDIEDAMLSLGYPLDGQVNSSARSQASTWKDCEKDFQYVYFRLKILKERADNLMQAMTGLASIAGNRQNLEEAKRVKRLNLLALLFIPLAYTSSLFSMQDNYAPNQSDFWVYWVSAIGVVAFTAAITWVLDSALNDEAQWTWKPIRSLKFWDNGQPGQPFLTMHLSVFLPFLALTAATPLLPHSHQPKSNIKCPIIFDGRIASNLTLQSFDTAQGSTPYNPDFVKGENRTWSSILVFPSPKTAPPCRFDDPRQHKPLEVTIDDGSLFRAGENLQTGFRRAGLLLKDDQNDAGADASDKGIVTFHWSIKQDERRPLNLSHEYMNVWHEKGDYSGNQFMFVGGVVLVGDGGTGVDTKRERETWKIQNAKNEFIFTTKISKREWQNFGVQLDYVRNTIKVYYSTGDKPLKAVTKALANDNAGGGQLQIGIAKKPTETETVVFDGYQEHIPLRGEGQIYGGIFVEDSSAGCVSM
;
A
#
# COMPACT_ATOMS: atom_id res chain seq x y z
N MET A 1 -65.21 42.96 -6.22
CA MET A 1 -65.39 41.52 -6.54
C MET A 1 -64.03 40.90 -6.26
N ALA A 2 -63.79 40.34 -5.06
CA ALA A 2 -64.29 39.02 -4.58
C ALA A 2 -63.68 37.88 -5.41
N SER A 3 -63.03 36.86 -4.84
CA SER A 3 -62.61 36.61 -3.43
C SER A 3 -61.49 35.55 -3.41
N GLU A 4 -61.00 35.21 -2.22
CA GLU A 4 -59.97 34.17 -1.95
C GLU A 4 -60.40 32.75 -2.40
N GLY A 5 -59.43 31.81 -2.41
CA GLY A 5 -59.67 30.38 -2.58
C GLY A 5 -58.38 29.57 -2.71
N ASP A 6 -57.83 29.12 -1.57
CA ASP A 6 -56.74 28.14 -1.48
C ASP A 6 -57.31 26.70 -1.56
N ASP A 7 -56.45 25.72 -1.27
CA ASP A 7 -56.72 24.45 -0.60
C ASP A 7 -56.75 23.11 -1.39
N THR A 8 -55.71 22.32 -1.07
CA THR A 8 -55.67 20.89 -0.71
C THR A 8 -56.37 19.78 -1.51
N VAL A 9 -55.65 18.64 -1.62
CA VAL A 9 -56.19 17.32 -1.97
C VAL A 9 -55.81 16.31 -0.88
N GLN A 10 -56.81 15.76 -0.19
CA GLN A 10 -56.69 14.56 0.66
C GLN A 10 -57.24 13.33 -0.06
N MET A 11 -56.70 12.14 0.23
CA MET A 11 -57.23 10.85 -0.24
C MET A 11 -58.18 10.20 0.78
N ALA A 12 -59.25 9.59 0.27
CA ALA A 12 -60.12 8.62 0.94
C ALA A 12 -60.79 7.75 -0.18
N THR A 13 -60.44 6.48 -0.42
CA THR A 13 -60.79 5.19 0.27
C THR A 13 -61.94 4.40 -0.40
N LEU A 14 -61.84 3.06 -0.33
CA LEU A 14 -62.86 2.00 -0.61
C LEU A 14 -63.29 1.80 -2.09
N ALA A 15 -63.81 0.64 -2.52
CA ALA A 15 -63.56 -0.80 -2.25
C ALA A 15 -64.45 -1.66 -3.18
N GLU A 16 -63.99 -2.85 -3.60
CA GLU A 16 -64.81 -4.04 -4.01
C GLU A 16 -65.78 -3.94 -5.23
N ALA A 17 -66.12 -4.99 -6.02
CA ALA A 17 -65.63 -6.38 -6.13
C ALA A 17 -66.08 -7.09 -7.45
N SER A 18 -65.46 -8.26 -7.73
CA SER A 18 -65.98 -9.43 -8.49
C SER A 18 -65.98 -9.41 -10.05
N THR A 19 -65.15 -10.25 -10.72
CA THR A 19 -65.43 -11.59 -11.35
C THR A 19 -65.94 -11.55 -12.82
N ALA A 20 -65.51 -12.39 -13.77
CA ALA A 20 -64.53 -13.51 -13.79
C ALA A 20 -64.03 -13.92 -15.21
N ASN A 21 -62.96 -14.72 -15.22
CA ASN A 21 -62.57 -15.78 -16.20
C ASN A 21 -61.80 -15.50 -17.53
N LYS A 22 -60.54 -16.02 -17.54
CA LYS A 22 -59.80 -16.72 -18.63
C LYS A 22 -59.34 -15.88 -19.86
N THR A 23 -58.11 -15.96 -20.38
CA THR A 23 -57.08 -17.03 -20.28
C THR A 23 -55.63 -16.51 -20.47
N SER A 24 -54.69 -17.06 -19.70
CA SER A 24 -53.21 -17.16 -19.89
C SER A 24 -52.39 -15.99 -20.50
N VAL A 25 -51.52 -15.41 -19.67
CA VAL A 25 -50.19 -14.88 -20.08
C VAL A 25 -49.14 -15.53 -19.16
N ALA A 26 -48.03 -15.99 -19.73
CA ALA A 26 -46.97 -16.67 -19.00
C ALA A 26 -45.96 -15.67 -18.41
N ALA A 27 -46.01 -15.48 -17.09
CA ALA A 27 -44.93 -14.91 -16.29
C ALA A 27 -44.90 -15.67 -14.96
N THR A 28 -43.87 -16.50 -14.75
CA THR A 28 -43.76 -17.34 -13.54
C THR A 28 -43.38 -16.52 -12.32
N SER A 29 -44.39 -15.97 -11.64
CA SER A 29 -44.28 -15.59 -10.24
C SER A 29 -43.94 -16.84 -9.40
N ARG A 30 -42.93 -16.75 -8.54
CA ARG A 30 -42.66 -17.81 -7.56
C ARG A 30 -43.77 -17.80 -6.52
N THR A 31 -44.60 -18.84 -6.53
CA THR A 31 -45.59 -19.12 -5.50
C THR A 31 -44.89 -19.27 -4.15
N ILE A 32 -45.18 -18.38 -3.20
CA ILE A 32 -44.89 -18.62 -1.79
C ILE A 32 -46.12 -19.33 -1.22
N THR A 33 -45.98 -20.63 -1.03
CA THR A 33 -46.94 -21.43 -0.24
C THR A 33 -46.96 -20.89 1.19
N PRO A 34 -48.12 -20.72 1.83
CA PRO A 34 -48.14 -20.53 3.28
C PRO A 34 -47.68 -21.84 3.93
N SER A 35 -46.45 -21.87 4.43
CA SER A 35 -45.99 -22.97 5.28
C SER A 35 -46.96 -23.12 6.47
N PRO A 36 -47.20 -24.36 6.95
CA PRO A 36 -47.98 -24.57 8.16
C PRO A 36 -47.40 -23.74 9.30
N ALA A 37 -48.26 -23.29 10.24
CA ALA A 37 -47.83 -22.54 11.40
C ALA A 37 -46.74 -23.32 12.15
N ILE A 38 -45.49 -22.89 11.98
CA ILE A 38 -44.35 -23.41 12.72
C ILE A 38 -44.62 -23.03 14.18
N SER A 39 -44.67 -24.04 15.05
CA SER A 39 -44.72 -23.84 16.49
C SER A 39 -43.61 -22.86 16.88
N LYS A 40 -43.97 -21.79 17.57
CA LYS A 40 -42.99 -20.90 18.20
C LYS A 40 -42.21 -21.71 19.24
N ASP A 41 -41.09 -22.28 18.85
CA ASP A 41 -39.94 -22.33 19.75
C ASP A 41 -39.53 -20.87 19.94
N GLU A 42 -39.94 -20.29 21.07
CA GLU A 42 -39.62 -18.89 21.42
C GLU A 42 -38.12 -18.79 21.71
N GLY A 43 -37.34 -18.55 20.65
CA GLY A 43 -35.99 -18.05 20.78
C GLY A 43 -35.95 -16.77 21.63
N PRO A 44 -34.81 -16.48 22.29
CA PRO A 44 -34.72 -15.39 23.26
C PRO A 44 -35.19 -14.06 22.65
N LEU A 45 -36.02 -13.33 23.41
CA LEU A 45 -36.59 -12.05 23.01
C LEU A 45 -35.53 -11.10 22.46
N ILE A 46 -35.88 -10.34 21.41
CA ILE A 46 -34.94 -9.43 20.77
C ILE A 46 -34.45 -8.39 21.79
N GLY A 47 -33.13 -8.14 21.76
CA GLY A 47 -32.47 -7.22 22.69
C GLY A 47 -32.22 -7.75 24.10
N SER A 48 -32.74 -8.93 24.48
CA SER A 48 -32.57 -9.51 25.84
C SER A 48 -31.11 -9.80 26.22
N TRP A 49 -30.24 -9.98 25.22
CA TRP A 49 -28.78 -10.11 25.38
C TRP A 49 -28.10 -8.80 25.82
N LEU A 50 -28.69 -7.64 25.53
CA LEU A 50 -28.13 -6.31 25.78
C LEU A 50 -28.82 -5.60 26.95
N CYS A 51 -30.13 -5.80 27.12
CA CYS A 51 -30.95 -5.05 28.07
C CYS A 51 -31.94 -5.98 28.78
N THR A 52 -32.16 -5.78 30.08
CA THR A 52 -33.25 -6.46 30.80
C THR A 52 -34.62 -5.96 30.35
N ASP A 53 -35.65 -6.77 30.60
CA ASP A 53 -37.04 -6.44 30.28
C ASP A 53 -37.50 -5.09 30.85
N GLY A 54 -38.30 -4.39 30.04
CA GLY A 54 -38.82 -3.06 30.30
C GLY A 54 -38.94 -2.24 29.01
N PRO A 55 -39.44 -0.99 29.10
CA PRO A 55 -39.74 -0.16 27.93
C PRO A 55 -38.54 0.07 26.99
N TYR A 56 -37.32 0.10 27.53
CA TYR A 56 -36.12 0.25 26.72
C TYR A 56 -35.78 -1.01 25.90
N ARG A 57 -36.11 -2.22 26.39
CA ARG A 57 -35.96 -3.45 25.60
C ARG A 57 -36.98 -3.50 24.47
N GLU A 58 -38.21 -3.06 24.71
CA GLU A 58 -39.25 -2.94 23.68
C GLU A 58 -38.83 -1.93 22.58
N TYR A 59 -38.17 -0.84 22.96
CA TYR A 59 -37.56 0.11 22.01
C TYR A 59 -36.41 -0.50 21.19
N ILE A 60 -35.54 -1.31 21.82
CA ILE A 60 -34.49 -2.09 21.12
C ILE A 60 -35.11 -3.06 20.11
N GLU A 61 -36.18 -3.76 20.51
CA GLU A 61 -36.90 -4.72 19.68
C GLU A 61 -37.55 -4.04 18.47
N ALA A 62 -38.18 -2.87 18.66
CA ALA A 62 -38.74 -2.06 17.58
C ALA A 62 -37.68 -1.57 16.57
N LEU A 63 -36.52 -1.11 17.06
CA LEU A 63 -35.41 -0.65 16.19
C LEU A 63 -34.62 -1.79 15.53
N SER A 64 -34.80 -3.04 15.95
CA SER A 64 -34.10 -4.18 15.35
C SER A 64 -34.43 -4.42 13.88
N GLY A 65 -35.53 -3.87 13.37
CA GLY A 65 -35.89 -3.91 11.95
C GLY A 65 -34.94 -3.07 11.08
N SER A 66 -34.60 -1.86 11.52
CA SER A 66 -33.72 -0.91 10.81
C SER A 66 -32.24 -1.09 11.19
N ASN A 67 -31.93 -1.52 12.41
CA ASN A 67 -30.59 -1.96 12.83
C ASN A 67 -30.60 -3.47 13.13
N PRO A 68 -30.27 -4.34 12.13
CA PRO A 68 -30.18 -5.79 12.32
C PRO A 68 -29.18 -6.22 13.40
N GLY A 69 -28.19 -5.38 13.73
CA GLY A 69 -27.20 -5.64 14.75
C GLY A 69 -27.79 -5.81 16.15
N LEU A 70 -28.92 -5.15 16.46
CA LEU A 70 -29.60 -5.27 17.76
C LEU A 70 -30.19 -6.67 18.00
N LYS A 71 -30.33 -7.51 16.97
CA LYS A 71 -30.94 -8.84 17.09
C LYS A 71 -30.10 -9.85 17.87
N LYS A 72 -28.77 -9.72 17.88
CA LYS A 72 -27.84 -10.70 18.46
C LYS A 72 -26.63 -10.03 19.13
N ALA A 73 -26.08 -10.69 20.14
CA ALA A 73 -24.80 -10.34 20.75
C ALA A 73 -23.62 -10.51 19.77
N ASP A 74 -22.45 -10.00 20.12
CA ASP A 74 -21.21 -10.34 19.42
C ASP A 74 -20.91 -11.84 19.64
N PRO A 75 -20.70 -12.64 18.58
CA PRO A 75 -20.35 -14.06 18.74
C PRO A 75 -19.07 -14.30 19.55
N ASN A 76 -18.13 -13.35 19.62
CA ASN A 76 -16.95 -13.44 20.50
C ASN A 76 -17.31 -13.40 22.01
N ASN A 77 -18.56 -13.04 22.33
CA ASN A 77 -19.13 -12.99 23.67
C ASN A 77 -20.05 -14.19 23.99
N GLU A 78 -20.16 -15.20 23.11
CA GLU A 78 -20.98 -16.40 23.37
C GLU A 78 -20.55 -17.15 24.64
N ASP A 79 -19.25 -17.37 24.82
CA ASP A 79 -18.64 -17.96 26.04
C ASP A 79 -18.60 -17.00 27.25
N GLY A 80 -19.00 -15.73 27.09
CA GLY A 80 -18.83 -14.69 28.09
C GLY A 80 -19.83 -13.53 27.94
N PRO A 81 -21.14 -13.79 28.05
CA PRO A 81 -22.18 -12.79 27.82
C PRO A 81 -22.23 -11.73 28.92
N LEU A 82 -22.88 -10.60 28.62
CA LEU A 82 -23.10 -9.52 29.57
C LEU A 82 -23.89 -10.00 30.80
N MET A 83 -23.33 -9.78 32.00
CA MET A 83 -23.90 -10.20 33.27
C MET A 83 -24.53 -9.02 34.02
N LYS A 84 -25.68 -9.26 34.67
CA LYS A 84 -26.33 -8.26 35.55
C LYS A 84 -25.43 -7.91 36.73
N GLY A 85 -25.49 -6.66 37.21
CA GLY A 85 -24.69 -6.20 38.35
C GLY A 85 -23.17 -6.10 38.08
N LYS A 86 -22.71 -6.26 36.83
CA LYS A 86 -21.30 -6.12 36.43
C LYS A 86 -21.00 -4.77 35.78
N ALA A 87 -21.51 -3.68 36.34
CA ALA A 87 -21.17 -2.30 35.96
C ALA A 87 -21.10 -1.41 37.21
N LEU A 88 -20.38 -0.29 37.10
CA LEU A 88 -20.33 0.79 38.09
C LEU A 88 -20.70 2.09 37.39
N VAL A 89 -21.60 2.89 37.97
CA VAL A 89 -21.89 4.24 37.47
C VAL A 89 -21.43 5.27 38.48
N ALA A 90 -20.58 6.20 38.07
CA ALA A 90 -20.24 7.40 38.83
C ALA A 90 -20.94 8.62 38.23
N LEU A 91 -21.64 9.40 39.05
CA LEU A 91 -22.20 10.69 38.68
C LEU A 91 -21.28 11.79 39.19
N LEU A 92 -20.84 12.67 38.29
CA LEU A 92 -20.31 14.00 38.60
C LEU A 92 -21.45 15.01 38.43
N ASP A 93 -21.82 15.72 39.48
CA ASP A 93 -22.89 16.72 39.45
C ASP A 93 -22.38 18.11 39.89
N ALA A 94 -22.66 19.15 39.11
CA ALA A 94 -22.39 20.55 39.43
C ALA A 94 -23.57 21.47 39.01
N PRO A 95 -23.75 22.64 39.65
CA PRO A 95 -24.64 23.69 39.16
C PRO A 95 -24.25 24.19 37.75
N ASN A 96 -25.19 24.75 37.00
CA ASN A 96 -24.89 25.38 35.70
C ASN A 96 -24.27 26.79 35.80
N THR A 97 -24.14 27.35 37.01
CA THR A 97 -23.53 28.66 37.28
C THR A 97 -22.05 28.56 37.65
N GLY A 98 -21.21 29.43 37.08
CA GLY A 98 -19.78 29.50 37.41
C GLY A 98 -18.94 28.37 36.81
N VAL A 99 -17.71 28.23 37.31
CA VAL A 99 -16.83 27.08 37.06
C VAL A 99 -17.32 25.89 37.90
N PRO A 100 -17.47 24.67 37.33
CA PRO A 100 -18.06 23.54 38.05
C PRO A 100 -17.07 22.90 39.02
N GLY A 101 -17.40 22.92 40.31
CA GLY A 101 -16.81 22.04 41.32
C GLY A 101 -17.62 20.74 41.41
N PHE A 102 -17.32 19.76 40.55
CA PHE A 102 -18.10 18.53 40.45
C PHE A 102 -18.03 17.67 41.72
N GLN A 103 -19.20 17.27 42.22
CA GLN A 103 -19.32 16.31 43.32
C GLN A 103 -19.57 14.91 42.78
N THR A 104 -18.82 13.92 43.28
CA THR A 104 -18.87 12.52 42.80
C THR A 104 -19.80 11.66 43.67
N THR A 105 -20.72 10.93 43.05
CA THR A 105 -21.54 9.88 43.69
C THR A 105 -21.37 8.55 42.94
N GLU A 106 -20.97 7.47 43.64
CA GLU A 106 -20.82 6.13 43.04
C GLU A 106 -22.04 5.22 43.30
N PHE A 107 -22.69 4.77 42.22
CA PHE A 107 -23.79 3.80 42.24
C PHE A 107 -23.29 2.38 42.00
N LYS A 108 -22.88 1.71 43.09
CA LYS A 108 -22.43 0.31 43.12
C LYS A 108 -23.56 -0.71 42.96
N SER A 109 -24.81 -0.25 42.92
CA SER A 109 -26.02 -1.05 42.84
C SER A 109 -27.03 -0.39 41.89
N GLN A 110 -27.56 -1.19 40.96
CA GLN A 110 -28.53 -0.76 39.97
C GLN A 110 -29.81 -0.18 40.60
N LYS A 111 -30.19 -0.66 41.79
CA LYS A 111 -31.38 -0.19 42.52
C LYS A 111 -31.23 1.25 42.99
N ASP A 112 -30.02 1.64 43.40
CA ASP A 112 -29.75 2.99 43.90
C ASP A 112 -29.64 3.98 42.75
N LEU A 113 -29.11 3.54 41.59
CA LEU A 113 -29.15 4.30 40.33
C LEU A 113 -30.60 4.53 39.85
N CYS A 114 -31.45 3.51 39.91
CA CYS A 114 -32.88 3.67 39.57
C CYS A 114 -33.60 4.62 40.54
N ARG A 115 -33.30 4.55 41.84
CA ARG A 115 -33.87 5.50 42.82
C ARG A 115 -33.45 6.93 42.50
N HIS A 116 -32.17 7.15 42.16
CA HIS A 116 -31.67 8.44 41.70
C HIS A 116 -32.43 8.97 40.48
N PHE A 117 -32.59 8.15 39.43
CA PHE A 117 -33.33 8.55 38.22
C PHE A 117 -34.82 8.81 38.50
N GLN A 118 -35.47 8.07 39.41
CA GLN A 118 -36.85 8.33 39.83
C GLN A 118 -37.02 9.69 40.55
N THR A 119 -36.00 10.12 41.29
CA THR A 119 -35.99 11.44 41.97
C THR A 119 -35.45 12.58 41.10
N THR A 120 -34.93 12.29 39.91
CA THR A 120 -34.26 13.25 39.05
C THR A 120 -35.20 13.81 37.99
N SER A 121 -35.50 15.12 38.05
CA SER A 121 -36.15 15.82 36.94
C SER A 121 -35.31 15.73 35.67
N HIS A 122 -35.95 15.52 34.52
CA HIS A 122 -35.33 15.60 33.19
C HIS A 122 -35.01 17.06 32.80
N ASP A 123 -35.85 18.02 33.21
CA ASP A 123 -35.64 19.44 32.96
C ASP A 123 -35.00 20.09 34.20
N HIS A 124 -33.68 20.25 34.22
CA HIS A 124 -32.91 20.75 35.38
C HIS A 124 -31.78 21.72 35.00
N ASN A 125 -31.44 22.66 35.89
CA ASN A 125 -30.39 23.66 35.69
C ASN A 125 -29.00 23.18 36.18
N ARG A 126 -28.60 21.97 35.81
CA ARG A 126 -27.37 21.32 36.34
C ARG A 126 -26.54 20.69 35.23
N ARG A 127 -25.25 20.55 35.48
CA ARG A 127 -24.26 19.89 34.61
C ARG A 127 -23.97 18.52 35.19
N ARG A 128 -24.27 17.45 34.45
CA ARG A 128 -24.17 16.07 34.95
C ARG A 128 -23.42 15.18 33.99
N ILE A 129 -22.46 14.43 34.51
CA ILE A 129 -21.70 13.43 33.75
C ILE A 129 -21.86 12.08 34.45
N TYR A 130 -22.55 11.16 33.79
CA TYR A 130 -22.73 9.77 34.22
C TYR A 130 -21.69 8.89 33.53
N ILE A 131 -20.68 8.45 34.26
CA ILE A 131 -19.62 7.58 33.76
C ILE A 131 -19.92 6.13 34.15
N MET A 132 -20.17 5.26 33.18
CA MET A 132 -20.49 3.85 33.34
C MET A 132 -19.29 2.97 32.96
N GLU A 133 -18.65 2.36 33.97
CA GLU A 133 -17.50 1.45 33.81
C GLU A 133 -17.95 -0.01 33.65
N GLY A 134 -17.83 -0.51 32.43
CA GLY A 134 -18.32 -1.81 31.98
C GLY A 134 -19.83 -1.83 31.66
N LEU A 135 -20.26 -2.85 30.92
CA LEU A 135 -21.65 -3.03 30.51
C LEU A 135 -22.34 -4.13 31.33
N ALA A 136 -23.60 -3.88 31.69
CA ALA A 136 -24.47 -4.83 32.38
C ALA A 136 -25.94 -4.59 31.96
N PRO A 137 -26.75 -5.62 31.62
CA PRO A 137 -28.06 -5.40 30.99
C PRO A 137 -29.08 -4.66 31.86
N ASP A 138 -28.95 -4.76 33.19
CA ASP A 138 -29.79 -4.11 34.19
C ASP A 138 -29.44 -2.62 34.38
N TYR A 139 -28.16 -2.26 34.20
CA TYR A 139 -27.71 -0.88 34.13
C TYR A 139 -28.04 -0.23 32.78
N ILE A 140 -27.95 -0.97 31.67
CA ILE A 140 -28.39 -0.51 30.35
C ILE A 140 -29.89 -0.20 30.37
N ALA A 141 -30.72 -1.04 31.01
CA ALA A 141 -32.13 -0.75 31.20
C ALA A 141 -32.38 0.51 32.07
N ALA A 142 -31.58 0.73 33.11
CA ALA A 142 -31.72 1.90 33.99
C ALA A 142 -31.32 3.22 33.30
N VAL A 143 -30.15 3.26 32.66
CA VAL A 143 -29.63 4.46 31.99
C VAL A 143 -30.35 4.68 30.66
N GLY A 144 -30.45 3.65 29.82
CA GLY A 144 -31.18 3.70 28.55
C GLY A 144 -32.66 4.02 28.74
N GLY A 145 -33.33 3.42 29.73
CA GLY A 145 -34.74 3.71 30.04
C GLY A 145 -35.00 5.07 30.66
N HIS A 146 -33.98 5.78 31.18
CA HIS A 146 -34.10 7.17 31.60
C HIS A 146 -33.82 8.14 30.44
N PHE A 147 -32.76 7.91 29.66
CA PHE A 147 -32.34 8.85 28.62
C PHE A 147 -32.98 8.60 27.24
N PHE A 148 -33.53 7.40 26.99
CA PHE A 148 -34.03 6.93 25.69
C PHE A 148 -33.06 7.17 24.51
N MET A 149 -31.76 6.96 24.79
CA MET A 149 -30.68 7.05 23.79
C MET A 149 -30.87 6.01 22.68
N ASP A 150 -30.22 6.22 21.53
CA ASP A 150 -30.15 5.18 20.50
C ASP A 150 -29.46 3.92 21.06
N PRO A 151 -30.07 2.72 21.01
CA PRO A 151 -29.46 1.49 21.50
C PRO A 151 -28.12 1.12 20.88
N THR A 152 -27.85 1.60 19.66
CA THR A 152 -26.57 1.47 18.98
C THR A 152 -25.43 2.02 19.84
N PHE A 153 -25.70 2.99 20.72
CA PHE A 153 -24.73 3.52 21.68
C PHE A 153 -24.16 2.44 22.63
N PHE A 154 -25.03 1.59 23.19
CA PHE A 154 -24.60 0.46 24.03
C PHE A 154 -24.11 -0.72 23.19
N GLN A 155 -24.75 -0.98 22.05
CA GLN A 155 -24.37 -2.06 21.14
C GLN A 155 -22.92 -1.91 20.66
N ARG A 156 -22.53 -0.74 20.15
CA ARG A 156 -21.15 -0.47 19.68
C ARG A 156 -20.11 -0.53 20.80
N GLN A 157 -20.50 -0.22 22.04
CA GLN A 157 -19.63 -0.44 23.19
C GLN A 157 -19.49 -1.94 23.52
N GLU A 158 -20.47 -2.80 23.27
CA GLU A 158 -20.34 -4.25 23.47
C GLU A 158 -19.42 -4.90 22.41
N ARG A 159 -19.58 -4.52 21.13
CA ARG A 159 -18.86 -5.14 20.01
C ARG A 159 -17.34 -5.13 20.16
N THR A 160 -16.71 -6.26 19.88
CA THR A 160 -15.26 -6.52 20.09
C THR A 160 -14.39 -6.19 18.88
N CYS A 161 -14.95 -6.21 17.68
CA CYS A 161 -14.27 -5.93 16.41
C CYS A 161 -15.26 -5.42 15.34
N VAL A 162 -14.76 -4.75 14.30
CA VAL A 162 -15.58 -4.18 13.21
C VAL A 162 -16.22 -5.27 12.35
N TRP A 163 -15.46 -6.34 12.10
CA TRP A 163 -15.84 -7.55 11.37
C TRP A 163 -15.09 -8.78 11.92
N SER A 164 -15.73 -9.94 11.85
CA SER A 164 -15.11 -11.26 12.09
C SER A 164 -15.61 -12.25 11.01
N ASN A 165 -14.78 -13.25 10.70
CA ASN A 165 -14.91 -14.03 9.46
C ASN A 165 -15.91 -15.20 9.60
N GLU A 166 -16.66 -15.48 8.53
CA GLU A 166 -17.65 -16.58 8.33
C GLU A 166 -18.79 -16.75 9.36
N PHE A 167 -18.65 -16.29 10.61
CA PHE A 167 -19.54 -16.62 11.72
C PHE A 167 -20.33 -15.44 12.32
N THR A 168 -20.08 -14.17 11.91
CA THR A 168 -20.68 -13.01 12.58
C THR A 168 -21.69 -12.23 11.71
N PRO A 169 -23.01 -12.39 11.91
CA PRO A 169 -24.05 -11.69 11.14
C PRO A 169 -24.31 -10.25 11.62
N VAL A 170 -23.39 -9.65 12.39
CA VAL A 170 -23.55 -8.34 13.02
C VAL A 170 -22.27 -7.53 12.88
N SER A 171 -22.41 -6.25 12.51
CA SER A 171 -21.29 -5.33 12.28
C SER A 171 -21.20 -4.27 13.38
N ASP A 172 -20.00 -3.71 13.55
CA ASP A 172 -19.69 -2.52 14.35
C ASP A 172 -19.17 -1.35 13.46
N ALA A 173 -19.38 -1.46 12.15
CA ALA A 173 -19.07 -0.40 11.20
C ALA A 173 -19.70 0.93 11.59
N LEU A 174 -19.03 2.02 11.23
CA LEU A 174 -19.60 3.36 11.35
C LEU A 174 -20.89 3.46 10.53
N PRO A 175 -21.89 4.24 10.98
CA PRO A 175 -22.98 4.66 10.11
C PRO A 175 -22.41 5.54 8.98
N GLN A 176 -23.23 5.82 7.95
CA GLN A 176 -22.83 6.73 6.89
C GLN A 176 -22.35 8.07 7.49
N PRO A 177 -21.25 8.69 6.99
CA PRO A 177 -20.70 9.90 7.59
C PRO A 177 -21.69 11.07 7.72
N SER A 178 -22.71 11.14 6.86
CA SER A 178 -23.81 12.11 6.93
C SER A 178 -24.77 11.93 8.12
N LEU A 179 -24.67 10.82 8.85
CA LEU A 179 -25.45 10.50 10.06
C LEU A 179 -24.62 10.66 11.35
N LEU A 180 -23.33 11.02 11.24
CA LEU A 180 -22.48 11.27 12.40
C LEU A 180 -22.73 12.67 12.93
N ASP A 181 -23.14 12.76 14.20
CA ASP A 181 -23.22 14.03 14.93
C ASP A 181 -22.28 13.96 16.16
N PRO A 182 -21.05 14.50 16.06
CA PRO A 182 -20.07 14.46 17.14
C PRO A 182 -20.44 15.35 18.35
N LYS A 183 -21.50 16.17 18.26
CA LYS A 183 -22.07 16.92 19.40
C LYS A 183 -23.11 16.10 20.16
N GLN A 184 -23.81 15.21 19.45
CA GLN A 184 -24.83 14.35 20.03
C GLN A 184 -24.23 13.05 20.61
N ALA A 185 -23.40 12.33 19.85
CA ALA A 185 -22.77 11.09 20.30
C ALA A 185 -21.57 10.64 19.43
N PHE A 186 -20.57 9.99 20.05
CA PHE A 186 -19.49 9.31 19.33
C PHE A 186 -18.91 8.13 20.12
N HIS A 187 -18.15 7.26 19.44
CA HIS A 187 -17.32 6.22 20.06
C HIS A 187 -15.88 6.34 19.57
N LEU A 188 -14.93 6.18 20.48
CA LEU A 188 -13.51 6.12 20.17
C LEU A 188 -12.96 4.76 20.58
N GLN A 189 -12.22 4.12 19.67
CA GLN A 189 -11.37 2.97 20.00
C GLN A 189 -9.97 3.48 20.34
N TYR A 190 -9.28 2.82 21.27
CA TYR A 190 -7.88 3.12 21.61
C TYR A 190 -7.16 1.89 22.16
N CYS A 191 -5.85 1.98 22.32
CA CYS A 191 -5.06 0.91 22.95
C CYS A 191 -4.43 1.40 24.26
N GLU A 192 -4.69 0.65 25.33
CA GLU A 192 -4.06 0.84 26.63
C GLU A 192 -2.84 -0.10 26.74
N LEU A 193 -1.67 0.43 27.08
CA LEU A 193 -0.47 -0.36 27.35
C LEU A 193 -0.39 -0.74 28.83
N ARG A 194 -0.29 -2.05 29.12
CA ARG A 194 -0.14 -2.54 30.50
C ARG A 194 1.03 -3.50 30.61
N GLN A 195 1.78 -3.40 31.71
CA GLN A 195 2.91 -4.28 32.00
C GLN A 195 2.47 -5.37 32.98
N PHE A 196 2.75 -6.62 32.64
CA PHE A 196 2.54 -7.78 33.51
C PHE A 196 3.81 -8.10 34.30
N ASN A 197 3.65 -8.50 35.55
CA ASN A 197 4.75 -8.88 36.45
C ASN A 197 5.46 -10.22 36.13
N LYS A 198 5.18 -10.81 34.97
CA LYS A 198 5.71 -12.11 34.51
C LYS A 198 5.92 -12.07 32.99
N ALA A 199 6.89 -12.82 32.50
CA ALA A 199 7.05 -13.08 31.07
C ALA A 199 5.99 -14.10 30.61
N LEU A 200 5.14 -13.76 29.65
CA LEU A 200 3.99 -14.58 29.23
C LEU A 200 4.20 -15.20 27.83
N GLU A 201 3.51 -16.31 27.56
CA GLU A 201 3.51 -16.95 26.24
C GLU A 201 3.03 -15.99 25.14
N ASN A 202 3.75 -15.95 24.01
CA ASN A 202 3.49 -15.02 22.90
C ASN A 202 2.32 -15.48 22.02
N ARG A 203 1.09 -15.29 22.54
CA ARG A 203 -0.18 -15.51 21.84
C ARG A 203 -1.13 -14.32 22.03
N TYR A 204 -2.28 -14.36 21.38
CA TYR A 204 -3.39 -13.46 21.70
C TYR A 204 -4.15 -13.95 22.94
N PHE A 205 -4.64 -13.00 23.73
CA PHE A 205 -5.55 -13.21 24.85
C PHE A 205 -6.75 -12.26 24.72
N PHE A 206 -7.75 -12.44 25.57
CA PHE A 206 -8.89 -11.55 25.73
C PHE A 206 -9.07 -11.15 27.19
N CYS A 207 -9.63 -9.98 27.44
CA CYS A 207 -10.14 -9.62 28.76
C CYS A 207 -11.29 -10.57 29.15
N GLU A 208 -11.22 -11.23 30.30
CA GLU A 208 -12.25 -12.18 30.75
C GLU A 208 -13.66 -11.54 30.79
N ARG A 209 -13.78 -10.28 31.24
CA ARG A 209 -15.07 -9.59 31.49
C ARG A 209 -15.72 -8.95 30.25
N MET A 210 -14.93 -8.46 29.30
CA MET A 210 -15.42 -7.68 28.14
C MET A 210 -14.95 -8.24 26.79
N ARG A 211 -14.25 -9.38 26.79
CA ARG A 211 -13.72 -10.06 25.59
C ARG A 211 -12.87 -9.19 24.65
N ARG A 212 -12.40 -8.03 25.12
CA ARG A 212 -11.45 -7.17 24.41
C ARG A 212 -10.15 -7.89 24.12
N HIS A 213 -9.70 -7.84 22.88
CA HIS A 213 -8.43 -8.44 22.47
C HIS A 213 -7.23 -7.77 23.17
N VAL A 214 -6.33 -8.61 23.70
CA VAL A 214 -5.05 -8.22 24.29
C VAL A 214 -3.93 -8.81 23.44
N GLY A 215 -3.26 -7.94 22.69
CA GLY A 215 -2.11 -8.32 21.87
C GLY A 215 -0.85 -8.35 22.72
N MET A 216 -0.31 -9.53 22.99
CA MET A 216 1.01 -9.63 23.64
C MET A 216 2.10 -9.15 22.68
N THR A 217 3.15 -8.55 23.23
CA THR A 217 4.45 -8.45 22.57
C THR A 217 5.40 -9.42 23.26
N ALA A 218 6.20 -10.16 22.49
CA ALA A 218 7.24 -11.01 23.07
C ALA A 218 8.19 -10.18 23.95
N SER A 219 8.51 -10.71 25.14
CA SER A 219 9.48 -10.07 26.03
C SER A 219 10.83 -9.86 25.34
N ARG A 220 11.54 -8.78 25.66
CA ARG A 220 12.91 -8.58 25.18
C ARG A 220 13.83 -9.57 25.89
N GLN A 221 14.93 -9.95 25.23
CA GLN A 221 15.90 -10.86 25.87
C GLN A 221 16.42 -10.21 27.16
N LYS A 222 16.29 -10.94 28.29
CA LYS A 222 16.54 -10.51 29.70
C LYS A 222 15.39 -9.81 30.44
N GLU A 223 14.23 -9.56 29.84
CA GLU A 223 13.07 -9.01 30.56
C GLU A 223 12.18 -10.15 31.11
N GLU A 224 11.94 -10.16 32.43
CA GLU A 224 11.03 -11.11 33.11
C GLU A 224 9.57 -10.60 33.17
N SER A 225 9.22 -9.65 32.30
CA SER A 225 7.90 -9.02 32.22
C SER A 225 7.31 -9.16 30.82
N THR A 226 6.06 -8.75 30.62
CA THR A 226 5.46 -8.70 29.28
C THR A 226 4.56 -7.48 29.17
N VAL A 227 4.60 -6.79 28.03
CA VAL A 227 3.71 -5.68 27.74
C VAL A 227 2.54 -6.19 26.88
N GLY A 228 1.33 -5.96 27.37
CA GLY A 228 0.09 -6.21 26.63
C GLY A 228 -0.44 -4.92 26.02
N ILE A 229 -0.79 -4.98 24.74
CA ILE A 229 -1.54 -3.92 24.04
C ILE A 229 -3.03 -4.28 24.10
N LEU A 230 -3.76 -3.61 24.97
CA LEU A 230 -5.16 -3.92 25.27
C LEU A 230 -6.09 -2.99 24.49
N ARG A 231 -6.90 -3.53 23.58
CA ARG A 231 -7.91 -2.73 22.87
C ARG A 231 -9.02 -2.28 23.83
N ARG A 232 -9.38 -1.01 23.75
CA ARG A 232 -10.39 -0.34 24.59
C ARG A 232 -11.37 0.44 23.74
N LYS A 233 -12.57 0.64 24.26
CA LYS A 233 -13.57 1.56 23.73
C LYS A 233 -14.04 2.53 24.80
N VAL A 234 -14.31 3.76 24.38
CA VAL A 234 -15.07 4.74 25.14
C VAL A 234 -16.18 5.33 24.25
N GLY A 235 -17.38 5.45 24.79
CA GLY A 235 -18.51 6.14 24.15
C GLY A 235 -18.86 7.40 24.92
N TRP A 236 -19.26 8.46 24.22
CA TRP A 236 -19.78 9.70 24.80
C TRP A 236 -21.10 10.07 24.12
N TRP A 237 -22.10 10.47 24.90
CA TRP A 237 -23.41 10.94 24.45
C TRP A 237 -23.83 12.13 25.32
N SER A 238 -24.56 13.10 24.76
CA SER A 238 -25.08 14.25 25.53
C SER A 238 -26.54 14.60 25.23
N ARG A 239 -27.16 15.38 26.12
CA ARG A 239 -28.35 16.18 25.84
C ARG A 239 -28.28 17.52 26.58
N GLU A 240 -28.88 18.54 25.99
CA GLU A 240 -29.24 19.76 26.72
C GLU A 240 -30.63 19.62 27.36
N THR A 241 -30.88 20.39 28.42
CA THR A 241 -32.17 20.46 29.12
C THR A 241 -32.80 21.84 28.92
N LYS A 242 -34.13 21.93 29.01
CA LYS A 242 -34.83 23.22 28.81
C LYS A 242 -34.47 24.30 29.83
N ASN A 243 -33.93 23.90 30.98
CA ASN A 243 -33.58 24.79 32.10
C ASN A 243 -32.10 25.21 32.08
N GLY A 244 -31.42 25.11 30.93
CA GLY A 244 -30.03 25.56 30.75
C GLY A 244 -29.00 24.71 31.50
N GLY A 245 -29.34 23.45 31.81
CA GLY A 245 -28.39 22.41 32.20
C GLY A 245 -28.18 21.41 31.05
N TRP A 246 -27.33 20.42 31.28
CA TRP A 246 -27.08 19.32 30.36
C TRP A 246 -26.74 18.02 31.10
N ASP A 247 -27.05 16.89 30.46
CA ASP A 247 -26.64 15.55 30.89
C ASP A 247 -25.68 14.95 29.85
N VAL A 248 -24.68 14.24 30.32
CA VAL A 248 -23.71 13.50 29.52
C VAL A 248 -23.64 12.06 30.05
N VAL A 249 -23.60 11.09 29.14
CA VAL A 249 -23.36 9.67 29.46
C VAL A 249 -22.06 9.24 28.79
N ILE A 250 -21.13 8.73 29.59
CA ILE A 250 -19.85 8.17 29.14
C ILE A 250 -19.84 6.68 29.44
N LEU A 251 -19.62 5.85 28.42
CA LEU A 251 -19.36 4.42 28.59
C LEU A 251 -17.86 4.18 28.50
N CYS A 252 -17.26 3.47 29.46
CA CYS A 252 -15.86 3.10 29.39
C CYS A 252 -15.62 1.63 29.76
N ASP A 253 -14.58 1.03 29.18
CA ASP A 253 -14.20 -0.34 29.51
C ASP A 253 -13.59 -0.44 30.93
N PRO A 254 -13.89 -1.51 31.68
CA PRO A 254 -13.40 -1.70 33.03
C PRO A 254 -11.93 -2.13 33.08
N GLN A 255 -11.33 -1.98 34.26
CA GLN A 255 -9.98 -2.47 34.55
C GLN A 255 -9.74 -3.92 34.08
N LEU A 256 -8.57 -4.19 33.48
CA LEU A 256 -8.14 -5.55 33.21
C LEU A 256 -7.77 -6.24 34.52
N LEU A 257 -8.61 -7.19 34.94
CA LEU A 257 -8.34 -8.06 36.09
C LEU A 257 -7.74 -9.40 35.65
N HIS A 258 -8.31 -10.02 34.61
CA HIS A 258 -7.98 -11.39 34.21
C HIS A 258 -7.95 -11.57 32.68
N LEU A 259 -7.06 -12.44 32.23
CA LEU A 259 -6.92 -12.88 30.84
C LEU A 259 -7.68 -14.19 30.59
N SER A 260 -8.19 -14.36 29.37
CA SER A 260 -8.82 -15.56 28.86
C SER A 260 -8.25 -15.88 27.47
N PRO A 261 -7.78 -17.12 27.18
CA PRO A 261 -7.62 -18.24 28.11
C PRO A 261 -6.57 -17.94 29.20
N ALA A 262 -6.46 -18.84 30.19
CA ALA A 262 -5.46 -18.71 31.26
C ALA A 262 -4.02 -18.73 30.66
N PRO A 263 -3.16 -17.74 30.97
CA PRO A 263 -1.83 -17.63 30.38
C PRO A 263 -0.81 -18.56 31.05
N LYS A 264 0.24 -18.89 30.30
CA LYS A 264 1.44 -19.57 30.79
C LYS A 264 2.60 -18.59 30.93
N GLU A 265 3.45 -18.83 31.91
CA GLU A 265 4.70 -18.13 32.15
C GLU A 265 5.83 -18.76 31.34
N VAL A 266 6.71 -17.92 30.79
CA VAL A 266 7.96 -18.33 30.13
C VAL A 266 9.05 -18.44 31.19
N VAL A 267 9.63 -19.63 31.38
CA VAL A 267 10.70 -19.85 32.36
C VAL A 267 11.98 -19.14 31.90
N PRO A 268 12.61 -18.28 32.73
CA PRO A 268 13.88 -17.62 32.39
C PRO A 268 14.99 -18.63 32.05
N GLY A 269 15.79 -18.30 31.04
CA GLY A 269 16.93 -19.12 30.59
C GLY A 269 16.57 -20.19 29.55
N ASP A 270 15.63 -21.08 29.87
CA ASP A 270 15.26 -22.24 29.03
C ASP A 270 14.07 -21.95 28.08
N GLY A 271 13.26 -20.93 28.37
CA GLY A 271 12.15 -20.52 27.50
C GLY A 271 10.94 -21.46 27.50
N THR A 272 10.95 -22.50 28.34
CA THR A 272 9.86 -23.46 28.50
C THR A 272 8.60 -22.82 29.10
N LEU A 273 7.41 -23.32 28.73
CA LEU A 273 6.12 -22.76 29.15
C LEU A 273 5.55 -23.49 30.37
N ARG A 274 5.38 -22.76 31.48
CA ARG A 274 4.85 -23.28 32.74
C ARG A 274 3.45 -22.71 33.05
N PRO A 275 2.45 -23.52 33.44
CA PRO A 275 1.19 -23.02 33.99
C PRO A 275 1.42 -22.18 35.25
N ILE A 276 0.71 -21.06 35.38
CA ILE A 276 0.73 -20.24 36.61
C ILE A 276 -0.25 -20.85 37.61
N SER A 277 0.22 -21.16 38.83
CA SER A 277 -0.53 -21.93 39.83
C SER A 277 -1.83 -21.24 40.27
N ASN A 278 -1.76 -19.95 40.63
CA ASN A 278 -2.94 -19.14 40.90
C ASN A 278 -2.92 -17.83 40.07
N VAL A 279 -3.33 -17.93 38.80
CA VAL A 279 -3.40 -16.81 37.84
C VAL A 279 -4.08 -15.57 38.44
N ARG A 280 -5.14 -15.72 39.24
CA ARG A 280 -5.92 -14.56 39.73
C ARG A 280 -5.20 -13.74 40.81
N GLU A 281 -4.21 -14.31 41.49
CA GLU A 281 -3.45 -13.65 42.57
C GLU A 281 -1.99 -13.35 42.18
N GLU A 282 -1.36 -14.27 41.45
CA GLU A 282 0.04 -14.19 41.04
C GLU A 282 0.26 -13.26 39.83
N LEU A 283 -0.66 -13.23 38.86
CA LEU A 283 -0.53 -12.42 37.67
C LEU A 283 -1.14 -11.03 37.90
N ARG A 284 -0.27 -10.03 38.02
CA ARG A 284 -0.61 -8.63 38.25
C ARG A 284 -0.25 -7.81 37.02
N ASN A 285 -1.04 -6.76 36.77
CA ASN A 285 -0.74 -5.78 35.74
C ASN A 285 -0.82 -4.35 36.28
N THR A 286 0.05 -3.49 35.78
CA THR A 286 0.10 -2.05 36.06
C THR A 286 0.01 -1.26 34.75
N PRO A 287 -0.23 0.07 34.77
CA PRO A 287 0.03 0.89 33.59
C PRO A 287 1.47 0.70 33.12
N PHE A 288 1.70 0.68 31.80
CA PHE A 288 3.06 0.68 31.26
C PHE A 288 3.71 2.03 31.57
N GLN A 289 4.94 2.02 32.12
CA GLN A 289 5.68 3.23 32.53
C GLN A 289 4.86 4.19 33.42
N ASP A 290 4.12 3.61 34.37
CA ASP A 290 3.25 4.31 35.35
C ASP A 290 2.07 5.13 34.76
N GLY A 291 2.01 5.33 33.45
CA GLY A 291 0.91 6.01 32.77
C GLY A 291 1.28 6.58 31.41
N TYR A 292 0.31 7.24 30.77
CA TYR A 292 0.57 8.13 29.65
C TYR A 292 1.08 9.49 30.17
N VAL A 293 1.81 10.25 29.34
CA VAL A 293 2.28 11.59 29.71
C VAL A 293 1.10 12.56 29.78
N ASP A 294 0.99 13.32 30.88
CA ASP A 294 -0.11 14.26 31.07
C ASP A 294 -0.13 15.37 29.99
N PHE A 295 -1.33 15.77 29.59
CA PHE A 295 -1.59 16.70 28.49
C PHE A 295 -1.98 18.11 28.96
N ILE A 296 -2.07 18.32 30.27
CA ILE A 296 -2.38 19.61 30.89
C ILE A 296 -1.11 20.46 30.95
N PRO A 297 -1.18 21.79 30.69
CA PRO A 297 -0.03 22.68 30.80
C PRO A 297 0.64 22.61 32.18
N PRO A 298 1.98 22.79 32.27
CA PRO A 298 2.69 22.73 33.54
C PRO A 298 2.06 23.62 34.61
N VAL A 299 1.66 22.99 35.73
CA VAL A 299 1.13 23.71 36.89
C VAL A 299 2.26 24.57 37.48
N PRO A 300 2.02 25.87 37.78
CA PRO A 300 3.00 26.71 38.46
C PRO A 300 3.50 26.07 39.75
N HIS A 301 4.81 26.18 40.03
CA HIS A 301 5.49 25.47 41.13
C HIS A 301 4.80 25.67 42.49
N ASP A 302 4.29 26.87 42.74
CA ASP A 302 3.54 27.27 43.94
C ASP A 302 2.22 26.50 44.15
N LYS A 303 1.69 25.84 43.11
CA LYS A 303 0.42 25.09 43.15
C LYS A 303 0.58 23.57 42.96
N ILE A 304 1.80 23.06 42.82
CA ILE A 304 2.04 21.62 42.61
C ILE A 304 1.74 20.81 43.88
N GLY A 305 2.08 21.34 45.06
CA GLY A 305 1.93 20.63 46.34
C GLY A 305 0.48 20.34 46.75
N ASP A 306 -0.49 21.05 46.19
CA ASP A 306 -1.91 20.92 46.51
C ASP A 306 -2.64 19.89 45.62
N LYS A 307 -2.00 19.36 44.57
CA LYS A 307 -2.61 18.40 43.64
C LYS A 307 -2.26 16.96 43.98
N GLU A 308 -3.25 16.07 43.95
CA GLU A 308 -3.01 14.65 44.17
C GLU A 308 -2.31 14.02 42.96
N GLN A 309 -1.40 13.07 43.21
CA GLN A 309 -0.72 12.36 42.13
C GLN A 309 -1.71 11.51 41.31
N HIS A 310 -1.73 11.71 40.00
CA HIS A 310 -2.54 10.92 39.09
C HIS A 310 -2.07 9.45 39.03
N GLN A 311 -3.01 8.50 39.11
CA GLN A 311 -2.71 7.07 39.27
C GLN A 311 -2.86 6.22 37.99
N HIS A 312 -3.35 6.81 36.89
CA HIS A 312 -3.59 6.14 35.59
C HIS A 312 -4.24 4.76 35.70
N LYS A 313 -5.21 4.61 36.62
CA LYS A 313 -5.63 3.28 37.07
C LYS A 313 -6.57 2.64 36.06
N SER A 314 -7.64 3.34 35.70
CA SER A 314 -8.62 3.00 34.68
C SER A 314 -9.28 4.28 34.15
N MET A 315 -9.83 4.21 32.93
CA MET A 315 -10.48 5.34 32.25
C MET A 315 -11.50 6.09 33.14
N LEU A 316 -12.28 5.38 33.96
CA LEU A 316 -13.18 5.99 34.97
C LEU A 316 -12.42 6.85 35.98
N ARG A 317 -11.33 6.33 36.56
CA ARG A 317 -10.58 7.02 37.62
C ARG A 317 -9.83 8.23 37.08
N ASP A 318 -9.31 8.11 35.88
CA ASP A 318 -8.56 9.17 35.22
C ASP A 318 -9.50 10.33 34.85
N MET A 319 -10.69 10.03 34.31
CA MET A 319 -11.73 11.05 34.09
C MET A 319 -12.19 11.72 35.38
N LEU A 320 -12.46 10.96 36.46
CA LEU A 320 -12.85 11.54 37.75
C LEU A 320 -11.78 12.51 38.27
N HIS A 321 -10.49 12.15 38.19
CA HIS A 321 -9.39 13.02 38.57
C HIS A 321 -9.40 14.35 37.80
N TYR A 322 -9.48 14.33 36.46
CA TYR A 322 -9.49 15.57 35.68
C TYR A 322 -10.72 16.44 35.92
N TYR A 323 -11.93 15.86 35.96
CA TYR A 323 -13.14 16.65 36.22
C TYR A 323 -13.15 17.24 37.65
N GLN A 324 -12.58 16.56 38.64
CA GLN A 324 -12.53 17.07 40.01
C GLN A 324 -11.40 18.08 40.25
N GLN A 325 -10.22 17.88 39.65
CA GLN A 325 -9.02 18.66 39.99
C GLN A 325 -8.60 19.70 38.92
N HIS A 326 -9.23 19.69 37.75
CA HIS A 326 -8.83 20.54 36.61
C HIS A 326 -10.00 21.23 35.87
N SER A 327 -11.25 21.12 36.34
CA SER A 327 -12.40 21.82 35.71
C SER A 327 -12.27 23.36 35.70
N ASP A 328 -11.36 23.92 36.49
CA ASP A 328 -10.95 25.33 36.50
C ASP A 328 -10.17 25.79 35.26
N LEU A 329 -9.66 24.86 34.45
CA LEU A 329 -8.95 25.18 33.21
C LEU A 329 -9.87 25.58 32.04
N PHE A 330 -11.19 25.54 32.24
CA PHE A 330 -12.20 26.02 31.29
C PHE A 330 -13.03 27.15 31.89
N SER A 331 -13.39 28.12 31.05
CA SER A 331 -14.24 29.24 31.44
C SER A 331 -15.68 28.78 31.71
N GLN A 332 -16.46 29.63 32.38
CA GLN A 332 -17.91 29.39 32.56
C GLN A 332 -18.64 29.31 31.21
N GLU A 333 -18.17 30.04 30.20
CA GLU A 333 -18.73 30.07 28.84
C GLU A 333 -18.45 28.76 28.10
N GLU A 334 -17.24 28.21 28.20
CA GLU A 334 -16.91 26.89 27.66
C GLU A 334 -17.77 25.78 28.30
N TRP A 335 -17.99 25.85 29.61
CA TRP A 335 -18.87 24.91 30.31
C TRP A 335 -20.38 25.13 30.09
N ALA A 336 -20.81 26.11 29.28
CA ALA A 336 -22.22 26.27 28.92
C ALA A 336 -22.73 25.08 28.08
N THR A 337 -21.88 24.56 27.18
CA THR A 337 -22.18 23.48 26.25
C THR A 337 -21.65 22.12 26.75
N PRO A 338 -22.35 20.99 26.51
CA PRO A 338 -21.90 19.67 26.96
C PRO A 338 -20.59 19.21 26.30
N GLU A 339 -20.25 19.66 25.09
CA GLU A 339 -19.05 19.25 24.35
C GLU A 339 -17.74 19.47 25.12
N THR A 340 -17.67 20.46 26.02
CA THR A 340 -16.48 20.70 26.87
C THR A 340 -16.18 19.50 27.77
N SER A 341 -17.20 18.75 28.20
CA SER A 341 -16.98 17.49 28.94
C SER A 341 -16.18 16.48 28.10
N ALA A 342 -16.39 16.43 26.79
CA ALA A 342 -15.72 15.47 25.92
C ALA A 342 -14.20 15.72 25.78
N ILE A 343 -13.69 16.90 26.15
CA ILE A 343 -12.28 17.28 25.92
C ILE A 343 -11.34 16.38 26.72
N TYR A 344 -11.58 16.15 28.01
CA TYR A 344 -10.71 15.27 28.81
C TYR A 344 -10.70 13.83 28.29
N LEU A 345 -11.87 13.30 27.92
CA LEU A 345 -12.01 11.98 27.32
C LEU A 345 -11.19 11.87 26.02
N LYS A 346 -11.30 12.85 25.12
CA LYS A 346 -10.55 12.90 23.86
C LYS A 346 -9.03 12.99 24.11
N LYS A 347 -8.61 13.80 25.09
CA LYS A 347 -7.20 13.98 25.46
C LYS A 347 -6.58 12.72 26.08
N ILE A 348 -7.30 12.00 26.95
CA ILE A 348 -6.87 10.68 27.48
C ILE A 348 -6.69 9.67 26.35
N VAL A 349 -7.65 9.61 25.41
CA VAL A 349 -7.56 8.73 24.23
C VAL A 349 -6.34 9.06 23.38
N ALA A 350 -6.11 10.34 23.06
CA ALA A 350 -4.94 10.78 22.32
C ALA A 350 -3.62 10.44 23.05
N ALA A 351 -3.55 10.64 24.36
CA ALA A 351 -2.35 10.35 25.15
C ALA A 351 -2.02 8.85 25.18
N HIS A 352 -3.01 7.96 25.26
CA HIS A 352 -2.82 6.52 25.08
C HIS A 352 -2.29 6.16 23.68
N TYR A 353 -2.82 6.80 22.63
CA TYR A 353 -2.31 6.61 21.28
C TYR A 353 -0.87 7.12 21.09
N LEU A 354 -0.50 8.24 21.71
CA LEU A 354 0.89 8.73 21.72
C LEU A 354 1.82 7.72 22.41
N GLN A 355 1.40 7.17 23.55
CA GLN A 355 2.13 6.12 24.25
C GLN A 355 2.31 4.86 23.39
N LEU A 356 1.28 4.45 22.65
CA LEU A 356 1.34 3.37 21.67
C LEU A 356 2.32 3.67 20.53
N VAL A 357 2.28 4.88 19.97
CA VAL A 357 3.18 5.34 18.90
C VAL A 357 4.64 5.26 19.34
N ASP A 358 4.98 5.79 20.52
CA ASP A 358 6.36 5.73 21.01
C ASP A 358 6.79 4.31 21.39
N TYR A 359 5.89 3.48 21.92
CA TYR A 359 6.15 2.06 22.17
C TYR A 359 6.49 1.30 20.87
N ILE A 360 5.70 1.47 19.80
CA ILE A 360 5.95 0.85 18.48
C ILE A 360 7.25 1.38 17.87
N LYS A 361 7.47 2.70 17.91
CA LYS A 361 8.70 3.38 17.46
C LYS A 361 9.96 2.85 18.18
N ALA A 362 9.85 2.50 19.46
CA ALA A 362 10.94 1.89 20.23
C ALA A 362 11.12 0.38 19.96
N MET A 363 10.13 -0.31 19.38
CA MET A 363 10.23 -1.72 18.99
C MET A 363 10.84 -1.93 17.60
N LEU A 364 10.45 -1.14 16.59
CA LEU A 364 10.91 -1.35 15.21
C LEU A 364 12.45 -1.43 15.05
N PRO A 365 13.27 -0.54 15.67
CA PRO A 365 14.74 -0.63 15.58
C PRO A 365 15.34 -1.93 16.13
N SER A 366 14.67 -2.57 17.11
CA SER A 366 15.11 -3.85 17.66
C SER A 366 14.81 -5.04 16.74
N LEU A 367 13.84 -4.90 15.82
CA LEU A 367 13.60 -5.85 14.74
C LEU A 367 14.58 -5.60 13.59
N GLU A 368 14.85 -4.34 13.26
CA GLU A 368 15.88 -3.92 12.28
C GLU A 368 17.27 -4.47 12.62
N LEU A 369 17.69 -4.36 13.88
CA LEU A 369 18.99 -4.89 14.32
C LEU A 369 19.06 -6.43 14.26
N ARG A 370 17.92 -7.13 14.39
CA ARG A 370 17.88 -8.60 14.27
C ARG A 370 18.01 -9.05 12.81
N LEU A 371 17.39 -8.32 11.88
CA LEU A 371 17.53 -8.54 10.44
C LEU A 371 18.99 -8.46 9.96
N THR A 372 19.81 -7.58 10.55
CA THR A 372 21.23 -7.44 10.17
C THR A 372 22.15 -8.46 10.83
N THR A 373 21.73 -9.12 11.92
CA THR A 373 22.62 -9.93 12.77
C THR A 373 22.31 -11.44 12.79
N ALA A 374 21.08 -11.88 12.50
CA ALA A 374 20.67 -13.27 12.72
C ALA A 374 19.94 -13.90 11.52
N TRP A 375 20.72 -14.52 10.62
CA TRP A 375 20.25 -15.30 9.45
C TRP A 375 19.62 -16.67 9.79
N VAL A 376 19.65 -17.11 11.06
CA VAL A 376 19.30 -18.49 11.45
C VAL A 376 17.87 -18.61 12.01
N GLU A 377 17.20 -17.49 12.34
CA GLU A 377 15.86 -17.45 12.95
C GLU A 377 14.79 -16.76 12.08
N GLU A 378 14.95 -16.82 10.75
CA GLU A 378 14.14 -16.05 9.77
C GLU A 378 12.63 -16.15 10.02
N GLN A 379 12.10 -17.34 10.26
CA GLN A 379 10.66 -17.58 10.36
C GLN A 379 10.01 -16.91 11.60
N GLY A 380 10.73 -16.87 12.73
CA GLY A 380 10.24 -16.23 13.97
C GLY A 380 10.30 -14.70 13.90
N GLN A 381 11.34 -14.17 13.26
CA GLN A 381 11.47 -12.74 12.99
C GLN A 381 10.41 -12.26 12.00
N TRP A 382 10.20 -12.96 10.89
CA TRP A 382 9.19 -12.65 9.88
C TRP A 382 7.78 -12.61 10.46
N LYS A 383 7.41 -13.63 11.26
CA LYS A 383 6.11 -13.66 11.99
C LYS A 383 5.94 -12.46 12.92
N SER A 384 7.00 -12.03 13.59
CA SER A 384 6.98 -10.87 14.49
C SER A 384 6.79 -9.57 13.70
N LEU A 385 7.49 -9.43 12.58
CA LEU A 385 7.40 -8.27 11.69
C LEU A 385 6.02 -8.16 11.00
N GLN A 386 5.47 -9.30 10.57
CA GLN A 386 4.12 -9.37 9.99
C GLN A 386 3.04 -9.01 11.03
N THR A 387 3.24 -9.45 12.27
CA THR A 387 2.35 -9.11 13.38
C THR A 387 2.36 -7.61 13.67
N ILE A 388 3.53 -6.94 13.66
CA ILE A 388 3.59 -5.49 13.91
C ILE A 388 3.09 -4.66 12.72
N SER A 389 3.42 -5.01 11.47
CA SER A 389 2.86 -4.32 10.28
C SER A 389 1.32 -4.40 10.27
N ARG A 390 0.75 -5.60 10.47
CA ARG A 390 -0.71 -5.78 10.57
C ARG A 390 -1.30 -4.96 11.72
N ARG A 391 -0.69 -4.99 12.91
CA ARG A 391 -1.14 -4.18 14.06
C ARG A 391 -1.10 -2.68 13.75
N CYS A 392 -0.05 -2.17 13.10
CA CYS A 392 0.04 -0.75 12.73
C CYS A 392 -1.05 -0.34 11.74
N GLY A 393 -1.40 -1.21 10.77
CA GLY A 393 -2.55 -0.98 9.88
C GLY A 393 -3.85 -0.87 10.68
N ASN A 394 -4.16 -1.92 11.45
CA ASN A 394 -5.31 -1.95 12.36
C ASN A 394 -5.41 -0.71 13.28
N TYR A 395 -4.31 -0.20 13.84
CA TYR A 395 -4.32 0.99 14.71
C TYR A 395 -4.50 2.30 13.93
N ARG A 396 -3.98 2.39 12.70
CA ARG A 396 -4.23 3.52 11.80
C ARG A 396 -5.70 3.58 11.41
N ASP A 397 -6.29 2.42 11.09
CA ASP A 397 -7.70 2.32 10.73
C ASP A 397 -8.60 2.65 11.97
N ASP A 398 -8.23 2.22 13.18
CA ASP A 398 -8.93 2.58 14.44
C ASP A 398 -8.96 4.11 14.70
N ILE A 399 -7.86 4.84 14.40
CA ILE A 399 -7.80 6.31 14.58
C ILE A 399 -8.46 7.06 13.43
N GLU A 400 -8.47 6.51 12.21
CA GLU A 400 -9.21 7.05 11.06
C GLU A 400 -10.72 7.01 11.34
N ASP A 401 -11.24 5.88 11.82
CA ASP A 401 -12.62 5.74 12.30
C ASP A 401 -12.94 6.73 13.44
N ALA A 402 -11.99 6.98 14.34
CA ALA A 402 -12.14 7.93 15.43
C ALA A 402 -12.18 9.39 14.93
N MET A 403 -11.34 9.76 13.96
CA MET A 403 -11.35 11.09 13.33
C MET A 403 -12.66 11.34 12.58
N LEU A 404 -13.13 10.35 11.80
CA LEU A 404 -14.44 10.40 11.14
C LEU A 404 -15.57 10.56 12.15
N SER A 405 -15.56 9.78 13.24
CA SER A 405 -16.56 9.87 14.33
C SER A 405 -16.57 11.22 15.05
N LEU A 406 -15.46 11.96 15.01
CA LEU A 406 -15.31 13.28 15.62
C LEU A 406 -15.52 14.44 14.64
N GLY A 407 -15.68 14.14 13.33
CA GLY A 407 -15.79 15.15 12.27
C GLY A 407 -14.47 15.84 11.92
N TYR A 408 -13.33 15.22 12.23
CA TYR A 408 -11.99 15.79 11.97
C TYR A 408 -11.48 15.44 10.56
N PRO A 409 -10.89 16.40 9.82
CA PRO A 409 -10.38 16.15 8.47
C PRO A 409 -9.09 15.31 8.48
N LEU A 410 -9.01 14.35 7.56
CA LEU A 410 -7.89 13.39 7.41
C LEU A 410 -6.71 13.93 6.60
N ASP A 411 -6.94 14.93 5.74
CA ASP A 411 -5.94 15.48 4.82
C ASP A 411 -4.90 16.39 5.50
N GLY A 412 -5.10 16.73 6.78
CA GLY A 412 -4.25 17.64 7.54
C GLY A 412 -4.17 19.05 6.94
N GLN A 413 -5.13 19.43 6.08
CA GLN A 413 -5.28 20.80 5.59
C GLN A 413 -5.78 21.66 6.75
N VAL A 414 -4.86 22.04 7.64
CA VAL A 414 -5.09 23.07 8.66
C VAL A 414 -5.50 24.33 7.91
N ASN A 415 -6.82 24.58 7.91
CA ASN A 415 -7.46 25.65 7.14
C ASN A 415 -6.62 26.93 7.24
N SER A 416 -6.29 27.54 6.10
CA SER A 416 -5.36 28.68 6.07
C SER A 416 -5.86 29.89 6.86
N SER A 417 -7.17 29.94 7.17
CA SER A 417 -7.82 30.88 8.09
C SER A 417 -7.53 30.62 9.58
N ALA A 418 -7.13 29.41 9.98
CA ALA A 418 -6.82 29.05 11.37
C ALA A 418 -5.37 29.38 11.79
N ARG A 419 -4.51 29.81 10.87
CA ARG A 419 -3.11 30.19 11.15
C ARG A 419 -2.94 31.40 12.08
N SER A 420 -4.04 32.08 12.43
CA SER A 420 -4.05 33.28 13.28
C SER A 420 -4.48 33.03 14.73
N GLN A 421 -4.88 31.80 15.11
CA GLN A 421 -5.15 31.44 16.51
C GLN A 421 -4.00 30.60 17.06
N ALA A 422 -3.44 31.03 18.20
CA ALA A 422 -2.51 30.22 18.96
C ALA A 422 -3.25 28.97 19.48
N SER A 423 -2.89 27.78 18.98
CA SER A 423 -3.55 26.56 19.43
C SER A 423 -3.27 26.30 20.90
N THR A 424 -4.34 26.15 21.67
CA THR A 424 -4.28 25.84 23.09
C THR A 424 -4.14 24.34 23.31
N TRP A 425 -3.76 23.93 24.52
CA TRP A 425 -3.71 22.52 24.92
C TRP A 425 -5.06 21.78 24.79
N LYS A 426 -6.18 22.49 24.61
CA LYS A 426 -7.55 21.95 24.45
C LYS A 426 -7.83 21.42 23.04
N ASP A 427 -7.01 21.79 22.05
CA ASP A 427 -7.15 21.41 20.65
C ASP A 427 -6.99 19.90 20.48
N CYS A 428 -8.09 19.16 20.33
CA CYS A 428 -8.08 17.71 20.15
C CYS A 428 -7.92 17.31 18.66
N GLU A 429 -8.21 18.21 17.71
CA GLU A 429 -8.12 17.88 16.28
C GLU A 429 -6.66 17.64 15.90
N LYS A 430 -5.76 18.54 16.32
CA LYS A 430 -4.32 18.42 16.07
C LYS A 430 -3.70 17.16 16.68
N ASP A 431 -4.14 16.76 17.87
CA ASP A 431 -3.64 15.55 18.52
C ASP A 431 -3.98 14.29 17.70
N PHE A 432 -5.24 14.17 17.27
CA PHE A 432 -5.71 13.00 16.51
C PHE A 432 -5.08 12.97 15.10
N GLN A 433 -4.99 14.13 14.43
CA GLN A 433 -4.25 14.26 13.17
C GLN A 433 -2.78 13.85 13.33
N TYR A 434 -2.09 14.34 14.37
CA TYR A 434 -0.71 13.96 14.63
C TYR A 434 -0.57 12.45 14.89
N VAL A 435 -1.43 11.85 15.72
CA VAL A 435 -1.46 10.40 15.95
C VAL A 435 -1.63 9.63 14.63
N TYR A 436 -2.59 10.02 13.78
CA TYR A 436 -2.82 9.42 12.47
C TYR A 436 -1.56 9.47 11.60
N PHE A 437 -0.94 10.64 11.44
CA PHE A 437 0.31 10.79 10.69
C PHE A 437 1.46 9.95 11.28
N ARG A 438 1.58 9.87 12.61
CA ARG A 438 2.61 9.04 13.26
C ARG A 438 2.39 7.54 13.04
N LEU A 439 1.14 7.05 13.14
CA LEU A 439 0.83 5.64 12.90
C LEU A 439 1.01 5.25 11.43
N LYS A 440 0.65 6.14 10.50
CA LYS A 440 0.92 6.01 9.06
C LYS A 440 2.42 5.84 8.77
N ILE A 441 3.26 6.74 9.26
CA ILE A 441 4.73 6.63 9.12
C ILE A 441 5.28 5.32 9.73
N LEU A 442 4.74 4.87 10.87
CA LEU A 442 5.14 3.61 11.49
C LEU A 442 4.69 2.37 10.69
N LYS A 443 3.52 2.43 10.02
CA LYS A 443 3.04 1.39 9.10
C LYS A 443 3.92 1.31 7.86
N GLU A 444 4.19 2.43 7.20
CA GLU A 444 5.10 2.51 6.04
C GLU A 444 6.47 1.93 6.38
N ARG A 445 7.06 2.32 7.53
CA ARG A 445 8.33 1.76 8.00
C ARG A 445 8.25 0.24 8.22
N ALA A 446 7.20 -0.26 8.85
CA ALA A 446 7.02 -1.70 9.08
C ALA A 446 6.87 -2.49 7.76
N ASP A 447 6.25 -1.90 6.74
CA ASP A 447 6.10 -2.51 5.42
C ASP A 447 7.41 -2.51 4.62
N ASN A 448 8.17 -1.42 4.66
CA ASN A 448 9.50 -1.34 4.03
C ASN A 448 10.44 -2.40 4.61
N LEU A 449 10.38 -2.65 5.93
CA LEU A 449 11.11 -3.74 6.57
C LEU A 449 10.60 -5.14 6.13
N MET A 450 9.29 -5.29 5.92
CA MET A 450 8.70 -6.54 5.43
C MET A 450 9.20 -6.87 4.02
N GLN A 451 9.25 -5.87 3.14
CA GLN A 451 9.80 -5.98 1.80
C GLN A 451 11.30 -6.33 1.83
N ALA A 452 12.08 -5.61 2.65
CA ALA A 452 13.51 -5.89 2.84
C ALA A 452 13.77 -7.32 3.35
N MET A 453 12.97 -7.81 4.31
CA MET A 453 13.08 -9.18 4.79
C MET A 453 12.71 -10.22 3.71
N THR A 454 11.71 -9.93 2.88
CA THR A 454 11.32 -10.79 1.76
C THR A 454 12.43 -10.88 0.71
N GLY A 455 13.11 -9.76 0.43
CA GLY A 455 14.30 -9.71 -0.42
C GLY A 455 15.47 -10.54 0.15
N LEU A 456 15.74 -10.43 1.46
CA LEU A 456 16.77 -11.23 2.14
C LEU A 456 16.47 -12.74 2.06
N ALA A 457 15.22 -13.15 2.31
CA ALA A 457 14.81 -14.56 2.21
C ALA A 457 14.98 -15.12 0.78
N SER A 458 14.70 -14.31 -0.25
CA SER A 458 14.98 -14.68 -1.65
C SER A 458 16.49 -14.88 -1.91
N ILE A 459 17.33 -14.00 -1.38
CA ILE A 459 18.80 -14.14 -1.47
C ILE A 459 19.30 -15.38 -0.72
N ALA A 460 18.73 -15.70 0.45
CA ALA A 460 19.04 -16.89 1.23
C ALA A 460 18.69 -18.17 0.45
N GLY A 461 17.46 -18.28 -0.07
CA GLY A 461 17.03 -19.39 -0.91
C GLY A 461 17.91 -19.58 -2.15
N ASN A 462 18.27 -18.49 -2.84
CA ASN A 462 19.18 -18.55 -3.99
C ASN A 462 20.59 -19.03 -3.61
N ARG A 463 21.11 -18.68 -2.42
CA ARG A 463 22.39 -19.23 -1.92
C ARG A 463 22.29 -20.72 -1.63
N GLN A 464 21.19 -21.18 -1.02
CA GLN A 464 20.97 -22.62 -0.79
C GLN A 464 20.92 -23.39 -2.13
N ASN A 465 20.14 -22.90 -3.10
CA ASN A 465 20.06 -23.47 -4.45
C ASN A 465 21.45 -23.55 -5.12
N LEU A 466 22.29 -22.52 -4.97
CA LEU A 466 23.68 -22.51 -5.46
C LEU A 466 24.59 -23.52 -4.74
N GLU A 467 24.40 -23.77 -3.44
CA GLU A 467 25.13 -24.82 -2.73
C GLU A 467 24.69 -26.22 -3.14
N GLU A 468 23.39 -26.45 -3.33
CA GLU A 468 22.85 -27.70 -3.83
C GLU A 468 23.34 -27.97 -5.27
N ALA A 469 23.31 -26.98 -6.16
CA ALA A 469 23.88 -27.06 -7.50
C ALA A 469 25.39 -27.37 -7.48
N LYS A 470 26.16 -26.81 -6.54
CA LYS A 470 27.58 -27.16 -6.35
C LYS A 470 27.76 -28.62 -5.88
N ARG A 471 26.87 -29.14 -5.03
CA ARG A 471 26.89 -30.57 -4.63
C ARG A 471 26.60 -31.47 -5.82
N VAL A 472 25.58 -31.15 -6.64
CA VAL A 472 25.26 -31.89 -7.88
C VAL A 472 26.43 -31.84 -8.88
N LYS A 473 27.07 -30.67 -9.08
CA LYS A 473 28.25 -30.56 -9.96
C LYS A 473 29.42 -31.44 -9.49
N ARG A 474 29.66 -31.55 -8.17
CA ARG A 474 30.67 -32.47 -7.60
C ARG A 474 30.33 -33.94 -7.85
N LEU A 475 29.04 -34.31 -7.73
CA LEU A 475 28.58 -35.68 -7.99
C LEU A 475 28.74 -36.06 -9.47
N ASN A 476 28.36 -35.18 -10.40
CA ASN A 476 28.53 -35.41 -11.83
C ASN A 476 30.01 -35.52 -12.24
N LEU A 477 30.91 -34.76 -11.60
CA LEU A 477 32.35 -34.87 -11.84
C LEU A 477 32.90 -36.24 -11.42
N LEU A 478 32.41 -36.82 -10.32
CA LEU A 478 32.78 -38.19 -9.91
C LEU A 478 32.23 -39.23 -10.90
N ALA A 479 31.00 -39.06 -11.41
CA ALA A 479 30.43 -39.95 -12.41
C ALA A 479 31.23 -39.95 -13.73
N LEU A 480 31.71 -38.77 -14.17
CA LEU A 480 32.58 -38.63 -15.35
C LEU A 480 33.89 -39.43 -15.22
N LEU A 481 34.41 -39.60 -14.00
CA LEU A 481 35.60 -40.41 -13.74
C LEU A 481 35.28 -41.91 -13.68
N PHE A 482 34.24 -42.31 -12.95
CA PHE A 482 33.98 -43.73 -12.69
C PHE A 482 33.33 -44.49 -13.86
N ILE A 483 32.46 -43.84 -14.66
CA ILE A 483 31.74 -44.52 -15.76
C ILE A 483 32.72 -45.05 -16.84
N PRO A 484 33.71 -44.27 -17.34
CA PRO A 484 34.70 -44.78 -18.28
C PRO A 484 35.55 -45.93 -17.72
N LEU A 485 35.99 -45.84 -16.47
CA LEU A 485 36.79 -46.88 -15.81
C LEU A 485 36.02 -48.20 -15.67
N ALA A 486 34.74 -48.11 -15.28
CA ALA A 486 33.85 -49.27 -15.20
C ALA A 486 33.59 -49.88 -16.58
N TYR A 487 33.40 -49.05 -17.61
CA TYR A 487 33.21 -49.53 -18.99
C TYR A 487 34.45 -50.25 -19.53
N THR A 488 35.66 -49.68 -19.36
CA THR A 488 36.89 -50.37 -19.80
C THR A 488 37.15 -51.66 -19.02
N SER A 489 36.84 -51.69 -17.72
CA SER A 489 36.90 -52.91 -16.92
C SER A 489 35.97 -53.99 -17.48
N SER A 490 34.72 -53.62 -17.79
CA SER A 490 33.74 -54.52 -18.42
C SER A 490 34.16 -54.98 -19.83
N LEU A 491 34.78 -54.10 -20.63
CA LEU A 491 35.15 -54.40 -22.02
C LEU A 491 36.26 -55.47 -22.11
N PHE A 492 37.23 -55.41 -21.21
CA PHE A 492 38.30 -56.43 -21.11
C PHE A 492 37.90 -57.63 -20.24
N SER A 493 36.68 -57.65 -19.69
CA SER A 493 36.15 -58.66 -18.75
C SER A 493 36.95 -58.88 -17.45
N MET A 494 38.12 -58.23 -17.28
CA MET A 494 39.07 -58.40 -16.17
C MET A 494 39.39 -59.87 -15.82
N GLN A 495 39.50 -60.72 -16.84
CA GLN A 495 39.86 -62.14 -16.72
C GLN A 495 41.20 -62.44 -17.40
N ASP A 496 41.78 -63.58 -17.03
CA ASP A 496 43.05 -64.11 -17.56
C ASP A 496 44.18 -63.06 -17.60
N ASN A 497 44.82 -62.85 -18.76
CA ASN A 497 46.03 -62.02 -18.92
C ASN A 497 45.85 -60.54 -18.53
N TYR A 498 44.61 -60.05 -18.45
CA TYR A 498 44.27 -58.68 -18.06
C TYR A 498 43.87 -58.54 -16.59
N ALA A 499 43.93 -59.61 -15.80
CA ALA A 499 43.70 -59.55 -14.35
C ALA A 499 44.85 -58.80 -13.63
N PRO A 500 44.60 -58.24 -12.41
CA PRO A 500 45.66 -57.60 -11.63
C PRO A 500 46.86 -58.53 -11.41
N ASN A 501 48.07 -57.96 -11.55
CA ASN A 501 49.35 -58.68 -11.45
C ASN A 501 49.67 -59.68 -12.59
N GLN A 502 48.92 -59.65 -13.71
CA GLN A 502 49.26 -60.38 -14.93
C GLN A 502 50.00 -59.49 -15.95
N SER A 503 50.63 -60.10 -16.96
CA SER A 503 51.55 -59.43 -17.89
C SER A 503 50.93 -58.26 -18.65
N ASP A 504 49.63 -58.33 -18.95
CA ASP A 504 48.96 -57.39 -19.87
C ASP A 504 48.06 -56.40 -19.12
N PHE A 505 48.06 -56.41 -17.78
CA PHE A 505 47.26 -55.50 -16.94
C PHE A 505 47.55 -54.01 -17.20
N TRP A 506 48.73 -53.66 -17.70
CA TRP A 506 49.06 -52.29 -18.10
C TRP A 506 48.19 -51.78 -19.27
N VAL A 507 47.72 -52.68 -20.14
CA VAL A 507 46.84 -52.35 -21.29
C VAL A 507 45.51 -51.78 -20.82
N TYR A 508 44.97 -52.29 -19.70
CA TYR A 508 43.79 -51.72 -19.07
C TYR A 508 44.02 -50.26 -18.66
N TRP A 509 45.13 -49.95 -17.97
CA TRP A 509 45.39 -48.58 -17.52
C TRP A 509 45.61 -47.59 -18.67
N VAL A 510 46.36 -47.97 -19.70
CA VAL A 510 46.57 -47.13 -20.89
C VAL A 510 45.25 -46.88 -21.61
N SER A 511 44.41 -47.91 -21.76
CA SER A 511 43.08 -47.79 -22.37
C SER A 511 42.13 -46.94 -21.52
N ALA A 512 42.08 -47.19 -20.21
CA ALA A 512 41.20 -46.52 -19.27
C ALA A 512 41.52 -45.02 -19.12
N ILE A 513 42.81 -44.66 -19.00
CA ILE A 513 43.25 -43.26 -18.99
C ILE A 513 42.94 -42.61 -20.35
N GLY A 514 43.14 -43.32 -21.46
CA GLY A 514 42.77 -42.86 -22.80
C GLY A 514 41.28 -42.55 -22.95
N VAL A 515 40.40 -43.45 -22.51
CA VAL A 515 38.94 -43.24 -22.57
C VAL A 515 38.50 -42.14 -21.60
N VAL A 516 39.04 -42.07 -20.37
CA VAL A 516 38.76 -40.96 -19.44
C VAL A 516 39.17 -39.63 -20.07
N ALA A 517 40.38 -39.51 -20.62
CA ALA A 517 40.86 -38.30 -21.28
C ALA A 517 40.01 -37.95 -22.52
N PHE A 518 39.57 -38.93 -23.30
CA PHE A 518 38.68 -38.73 -24.44
C PHE A 518 37.28 -38.24 -24.01
N THR A 519 36.68 -38.84 -22.98
CA THR A 519 35.38 -38.39 -22.44
C THR A 519 35.48 -37.01 -21.79
N ALA A 520 36.59 -36.69 -21.12
CA ALA A 520 36.86 -35.37 -20.58
C ALA A 520 37.08 -34.33 -21.70
N ALA A 521 37.79 -34.70 -22.77
CA ALA A 521 37.99 -33.84 -23.94
C ALA A 521 36.67 -33.59 -24.70
N ILE A 522 35.84 -34.62 -24.91
CA ILE A 522 34.48 -34.44 -25.46
C ILE A 522 33.66 -33.54 -24.55
N THR A 523 33.63 -33.79 -23.24
CA THR A 523 32.85 -32.98 -22.30
C THR A 523 33.33 -31.54 -22.28
N TRP A 524 34.64 -31.29 -22.32
CA TRP A 524 35.22 -29.95 -22.43
C TRP A 524 34.93 -29.29 -23.78
N VAL A 525 34.96 -30.03 -24.89
CA VAL A 525 34.55 -29.51 -26.21
C VAL A 525 33.06 -29.18 -26.23
N LEU A 526 32.20 -29.98 -25.61
CA LEU A 526 30.78 -29.68 -25.46
C LEU A 526 30.56 -28.45 -24.58
N ASP A 527 31.18 -28.38 -23.39
CA ASP A 527 31.13 -27.24 -22.45
C ASP A 527 31.73 -25.95 -23.05
N SER A 528 32.67 -26.07 -24.00
CA SER A 528 33.28 -24.94 -24.72
C SER A 528 32.62 -24.60 -26.07
N ALA A 529 31.73 -25.47 -26.59
CA ALA A 529 31.02 -25.28 -27.85
C ALA A 529 29.54 -24.96 -27.64
N LEU A 530 28.91 -25.44 -26.58
CA LEU A 530 27.65 -24.89 -26.08
C LEU A 530 27.96 -23.64 -25.26
N ASN A 531 27.48 -22.48 -25.71
CA ASN A 531 27.48 -21.28 -24.88
C ASN A 531 26.42 -21.42 -23.76
N ASP A 532 26.35 -20.45 -22.84
CA ASP A 532 25.34 -20.40 -21.75
C ASP A 532 23.86 -20.45 -22.24
N GLU A 533 23.61 -20.21 -23.54
CA GLU A 533 22.32 -20.32 -24.22
C GLU A 533 22.04 -21.73 -24.81
N ALA A 534 22.88 -22.73 -24.51
CA ALA A 534 22.85 -24.10 -25.04
C ALA A 534 22.93 -24.23 -26.59
N GLN A 535 23.40 -23.20 -27.29
CA GLN A 535 23.59 -23.20 -28.74
C GLN A 535 25.02 -23.58 -29.15
N TRP A 536 25.14 -24.40 -30.21
CA TRP A 536 26.42 -24.89 -30.74
C TRP A 536 27.20 -23.81 -31.51
N THR A 537 28.42 -23.49 -31.06
CA THR A 537 29.35 -22.60 -31.75
C THR A 537 30.65 -23.29 -32.15
N TRP A 538 30.95 -23.27 -33.46
CA TRP A 538 32.06 -24.00 -34.09
C TRP A 538 33.43 -23.30 -33.96
N LYS A 539 33.66 -22.58 -32.85
CA LYS A 539 34.89 -21.81 -32.62
C LYS A 539 36.17 -22.67 -32.55
N PRO A 540 36.21 -23.88 -31.93
CA PRO A 540 37.45 -24.66 -31.86
C PRO A 540 37.92 -25.17 -33.23
N ILE A 541 36.98 -25.56 -34.10
CA ILE A 541 37.25 -26.30 -35.34
C ILE A 541 37.84 -25.40 -36.44
N ARG A 542 37.62 -24.08 -36.38
CA ARG A 542 38.28 -23.09 -37.27
C ARG A 542 39.79 -22.93 -37.02
N SER A 543 40.36 -23.52 -35.97
CA SER A 543 41.80 -23.43 -35.67
C SER A 543 42.67 -24.44 -36.47
N LEU A 544 42.05 -25.47 -37.06
CA LEU A 544 42.75 -26.49 -37.83
C LEU A 544 43.08 -26.01 -39.26
N LYS A 545 44.28 -25.42 -39.41
CA LYS A 545 44.87 -24.99 -40.69
C LYS A 545 45.20 -26.17 -41.63
N PHE A 546 44.19 -26.85 -42.16
CA PHE A 546 44.37 -27.88 -43.19
C PHE A 546 43.76 -27.52 -44.55
N TRP A 547 42.77 -26.62 -44.58
CA TRP A 547 42.05 -26.22 -45.80
C TRP A 547 42.19 -24.72 -46.06
N ASP A 548 43.32 -24.31 -46.66
CA ASP A 548 43.43 -23.02 -47.33
C ASP A 548 44.51 -23.08 -48.44
N ASN A 549 44.10 -23.48 -49.65
CA ASN A 549 44.88 -23.39 -50.89
C ASN A 549 43.99 -23.73 -52.10
N GLY A 550 43.45 -22.70 -52.78
CA GLY A 550 42.67 -22.87 -54.01
C GLY A 550 42.06 -21.54 -54.49
N GLN A 551 42.39 -21.13 -55.71
CA GLN A 551 41.98 -19.84 -56.28
C GLN A 551 40.47 -19.77 -56.67
N PRO A 552 39.87 -18.56 -56.76
CA PRO A 552 38.44 -18.40 -56.99
C PRO A 552 38.06 -18.47 -58.48
N GLY A 553 37.04 -19.27 -58.84
CA GLY A 553 36.60 -19.37 -60.24
C GLY A 553 35.34 -20.21 -60.49
N GLN A 554 34.16 -19.59 -60.32
CA GLN A 554 32.84 -20.02 -60.78
C GLN A 554 32.16 -21.28 -60.17
N PRO A 555 30.81 -21.37 -60.22
CA PRO A 555 30.03 -22.25 -59.36
C PRO A 555 29.45 -23.47 -60.11
N PHE A 556 29.54 -24.67 -59.52
CA PHE A 556 28.75 -25.82 -59.97
C PHE A 556 28.38 -26.80 -58.84
N LEU A 557 27.23 -27.44 -59.03
CA LEU A 557 26.69 -28.62 -58.34
C LEU A 557 26.40 -28.51 -56.84
N THR A 558 25.15 -28.11 -56.56
CA THR A 558 24.33 -28.86 -55.59
C THR A 558 24.27 -30.34 -55.96
N MET A 559 24.60 -31.23 -55.02
CA MET A 559 24.21 -32.64 -55.09
C MET A 559 23.84 -33.13 -53.69
N HIS A 560 22.65 -33.70 -53.56
CA HIS A 560 22.07 -34.14 -52.29
C HIS A 560 22.80 -35.37 -51.72
N LEU A 561 22.79 -35.48 -50.39
CA LEU A 561 22.51 -36.77 -49.75
C LEU A 561 21.46 -36.57 -48.65
N SER A 562 20.40 -37.38 -48.67
CA SER A 562 19.20 -37.17 -47.86
C SER A 562 18.89 -38.42 -47.03
N VAL A 563 19.01 -38.27 -45.71
CA VAL A 563 18.48 -39.14 -44.66
C VAL A 563 18.20 -38.20 -43.47
N PHE A 564 17.03 -38.12 -42.83
CA PHE A 564 15.76 -38.84 -43.03
C PHE A 564 14.60 -37.85 -43.35
N LEU A 565 13.37 -38.24 -43.08
CA LEU A 565 12.09 -37.50 -43.21
C LEU A 565 11.30 -37.70 -41.88
N PRO A 566 10.08 -37.14 -41.66
CA PRO A 566 9.53 -35.82 -42.05
C PRO A 566 8.63 -35.19 -40.94
N PHE A 567 8.00 -34.02 -41.20
CA PHE A 567 6.53 -33.91 -41.35
C PHE A 567 6.10 -32.54 -41.92
N LEU A 568 4.98 -32.54 -42.66
CA LEU A 568 4.24 -31.47 -43.37
C LEU A 568 4.48 -30.00 -42.93
N ALA A 569 4.63 -28.95 -43.77
CA ALA A 569 4.12 -28.60 -45.11
C ALA A 569 2.60 -28.35 -45.22
N LEU A 570 2.18 -27.09 -45.49
CA LEU A 570 1.30 -26.70 -46.62
C LEU A 570 1.02 -25.16 -46.74
N THR A 571 1.22 -24.60 -47.96
CA THR A 571 0.36 -23.61 -48.71
C THR A 571 -0.08 -22.24 -48.10
N ALA A 572 -0.30 -21.15 -48.86
CA ALA A 572 -0.04 -20.85 -50.29
C ALA A 572 -0.22 -19.35 -50.65
N ALA A 573 0.36 -18.97 -51.80
CA ALA A 573 -0.09 -18.02 -52.84
C ALA A 573 -0.35 -16.50 -52.59
N THR A 574 0.19 -15.74 -53.54
CA THR A 574 0.00 -14.32 -53.91
C THR A 574 -1.34 -14.08 -54.65
N PRO A 575 -1.71 -12.89 -55.22
CA PRO A 575 -1.01 -11.58 -55.31
C PRO A 575 -1.90 -10.33 -55.03
N LEU A 576 -1.34 -9.12 -55.12
CA LEU A 576 -2.12 -7.91 -55.45
C LEU A 576 -1.38 -6.97 -56.43
N LEU A 577 -2.15 -6.37 -57.35
CA LEU A 577 -1.75 -5.45 -58.42
C LEU A 577 -1.87 -3.97 -57.97
N PRO A 578 -1.28 -3.00 -58.71
CA PRO A 578 -1.03 -1.66 -58.18
C PRO A 578 -2.14 -0.64 -58.44
N HIS A 579 -2.41 0.21 -57.44
CA HIS A 579 -2.96 1.58 -57.45
C HIS A 579 -2.73 2.12 -56.01
N SER A 580 -2.53 3.40 -55.70
CA SER A 580 -2.53 4.66 -56.45
C SER A 580 -1.60 5.67 -55.75
N HIS A 581 -1.19 6.75 -56.41
CA HIS A 581 -0.39 7.82 -55.78
C HIS A 581 -1.05 8.39 -54.51
N GLN A 582 -0.40 8.19 -53.36
CA GLN A 582 -0.65 8.87 -52.08
C GLN A 582 0.67 9.49 -51.58
N PRO A 583 0.65 10.51 -50.70
CA PRO A 583 1.86 11.16 -50.20
C PRO A 583 2.78 10.12 -49.53
N LYS A 584 4.07 10.15 -49.84
CA LYS A 584 5.04 9.23 -49.20
C LYS A 584 5.19 9.59 -47.73
N SER A 585 4.56 8.79 -46.86
CA SER A 585 4.89 8.76 -45.43
C SER A 585 6.39 8.44 -45.26
N ASN A 586 7.06 9.16 -44.34
CA ASN A 586 8.41 8.82 -43.92
C ASN A 586 8.43 7.58 -43.01
N ILE A 587 7.31 7.26 -42.35
CA ILE A 587 7.11 5.99 -41.64
C ILE A 587 6.75 4.91 -42.66
N LYS A 588 7.48 3.79 -42.63
CA LYS A 588 7.39 2.69 -43.61
C LYS A 588 7.08 1.33 -42.98
N CYS A 589 7.32 1.18 -41.68
CA CYS A 589 7.10 -0.07 -40.97
C CYS A 589 5.72 -0.07 -40.30
N PRO A 590 5.18 -1.24 -39.92
CA PRO A 590 3.95 -1.31 -39.14
C PRO A 590 4.12 -0.56 -37.81
N ILE A 591 3.25 0.41 -37.56
CA ILE A 591 3.21 1.11 -36.27
C ILE A 591 2.52 0.20 -35.26
N ILE A 592 3.17 0.00 -34.11
CA ILE A 592 2.60 -0.64 -32.91
C ILE A 592 1.78 0.42 -32.15
N PHE A 593 2.40 1.55 -31.82
CA PHE A 593 1.76 2.67 -31.13
C PHE A 593 2.03 3.99 -31.86
N ASP A 594 0.99 4.77 -32.13
CA ASP A 594 1.11 6.10 -32.74
C ASP A 594 0.89 7.19 -31.68
N GLY A 595 1.98 7.77 -31.19
CA GLY A 595 1.96 8.84 -30.20
C GLY A 595 1.92 10.24 -30.81
N ARG A 596 1.81 10.39 -32.13
CA ARG A 596 1.83 11.71 -32.78
C ARG A 596 0.53 12.47 -32.48
N ILE A 597 0.64 13.76 -32.16
CA ILE A 597 -0.53 14.55 -31.75
C ILE A 597 -1.32 14.97 -32.99
N ALA A 598 -2.55 14.48 -33.13
CA ALA A 598 -3.43 14.94 -34.21
C ALA A 598 -3.70 16.45 -34.14
N SER A 599 -3.73 17.11 -35.30
CA SER A 599 -3.75 18.56 -35.44
C SER A 599 -4.99 19.21 -34.81
N ASN A 600 -6.11 18.50 -34.76
CA ASN A 600 -7.39 18.89 -34.16
C ASN A 600 -7.47 18.73 -32.63
N LEU A 601 -6.54 18.02 -31.97
CA LEU A 601 -6.63 17.78 -30.52
C LEU A 601 -6.51 19.08 -29.70
N THR A 602 -7.26 19.19 -28.62
CA THR A 602 -7.12 20.28 -27.63
C THR A 602 -6.25 19.82 -26.46
N LEU A 603 -5.70 20.77 -25.68
CA LEU A 603 -4.93 20.40 -24.48
C LEU A 603 -5.82 19.66 -23.46
N GLN A 604 -7.09 20.04 -23.36
CA GLN A 604 -8.10 19.39 -22.52
C GLN A 604 -8.38 17.92 -22.92
N SER A 605 -8.08 17.55 -24.17
CA SER A 605 -8.25 16.15 -24.64
C SER A 605 -7.32 15.16 -23.91
N PHE A 606 -6.26 15.65 -23.26
CA PHE A 606 -5.31 14.84 -22.50
C PHE A 606 -5.74 14.60 -21.04
N ASP A 607 -6.81 15.26 -20.57
CA ASP A 607 -7.25 15.18 -19.17
C ASP A 607 -8.30 14.07 -18.92
N THR A 608 -8.66 13.28 -19.95
CA THR A 608 -9.76 12.31 -19.86
C THR A 608 -9.43 11.01 -20.60
N ALA A 609 -9.74 9.87 -19.99
CA ALA A 609 -9.49 8.54 -20.57
C ALA A 609 -10.37 8.24 -21.80
N GLN A 610 -11.45 9.00 -21.96
CA GLN A 610 -12.41 8.92 -23.08
C GLN A 610 -12.04 9.85 -24.25
N GLY A 611 -10.98 10.65 -24.10
CA GLY A 611 -10.51 11.58 -25.12
C GLY A 611 -9.85 10.87 -26.31
N SER A 612 -9.84 11.53 -27.48
CA SER A 612 -9.15 11.05 -28.69
C SER A 612 -7.61 11.20 -28.62
N THR A 613 -7.04 11.31 -27.41
CA THR A 613 -5.59 11.35 -27.19
C THR A 613 -4.98 9.94 -27.31
N PRO A 614 -3.71 9.80 -27.73
CA PRO A 614 -2.98 8.53 -27.64
C PRO A 614 -2.31 8.30 -26.26
N TYR A 615 -2.45 9.22 -25.30
CA TYR A 615 -1.78 9.16 -23.99
C TYR A 615 -2.72 8.92 -22.81
N ASN A 616 -2.21 8.26 -21.78
CA ASN A 616 -2.90 8.04 -20.51
C ASN A 616 -3.07 9.37 -19.73
N PRO A 617 -4.27 9.66 -19.19
CA PRO A 617 -4.55 10.94 -18.53
C PRO A 617 -4.07 11.01 -17.08
N ASP A 618 -3.83 9.89 -16.39
CA ASP A 618 -3.83 9.82 -14.92
C ASP A 618 -2.43 9.79 -14.30
N PHE A 619 -1.47 9.08 -14.91
CA PHE A 619 -0.20 8.75 -14.28
C PHE A 619 0.96 9.73 -14.59
N VAL A 620 2.04 9.58 -13.81
CA VAL A 620 3.39 10.18 -14.05
C VAL A 620 3.41 11.71 -14.21
N LYS A 621 2.71 12.44 -13.35
CA LYS A 621 2.68 13.92 -13.34
C LYS A 621 2.56 14.49 -11.93
N GLY A 622 2.75 15.81 -11.80
CA GLY A 622 2.60 16.52 -10.54
C GLY A 622 1.23 16.28 -9.87
N GLU A 623 1.22 16.11 -8.55
CA GLU A 623 -0.02 15.97 -7.77
C GLU A 623 -1.00 17.13 -8.05
N ASN A 624 -2.28 16.80 -8.18
CA ASN A 624 -3.35 17.76 -8.48
C ASN A 624 -3.15 18.59 -9.76
N ARG A 625 -2.31 18.13 -10.71
CA ARG A 625 -2.14 18.76 -12.03
C ARG A 625 -2.88 18.00 -13.14
N THR A 626 -3.53 18.76 -14.02
CA THR A 626 -4.07 18.25 -15.28
C THR A 626 -2.99 18.26 -16.36
N TRP A 627 -3.07 17.40 -17.37
CA TRP A 627 -2.16 17.47 -18.51
C TRP A 627 -2.32 18.78 -19.26
N SER A 628 -3.54 19.32 -19.39
CA SER A 628 -3.75 20.67 -19.95
C SER A 628 -3.05 21.79 -19.19
N SER A 629 -2.76 21.60 -17.90
CA SER A 629 -1.98 22.55 -17.08
C SER A 629 -0.46 22.44 -17.29
N ILE A 630 0.03 21.29 -17.74
CA ILE A 630 1.45 20.94 -17.96
C ILE A 630 1.87 21.15 -19.42
N LEU A 631 0.97 20.87 -20.35
CA LEU A 631 1.24 20.83 -21.78
C LEU A 631 1.06 22.19 -22.47
N VAL A 632 1.88 22.42 -23.49
CA VAL A 632 1.81 23.57 -24.40
C VAL A 632 1.83 23.05 -25.84
N PHE A 633 0.98 23.58 -26.71
CA PHE A 633 1.19 23.45 -28.15
C PHE A 633 2.11 24.60 -28.59
N PRO A 634 3.38 24.33 -28.96
CA PRO A 634 4.29 25.38 -29.41
C PRO A 634 3.78 26.00 -30.71
N SER A 635 4.10 27.27 -30.94
CA SER A 635 3.68 27.93 -32.18
C SER A 635 4.35 27.27 -33.40
N PRO A 636 3.70 27.19 -34.57
CA PRO A 636 4.33 26.64 -35.79
C PRO A 636 5.62 27.37 -36.23
N LYS A 637 5.87 28.59 -35.72
CA LYS A 637 7.13 29.32 -35.89
C LYS A 637 8.23 28.83 -34.93
N THR A 638 7.85 28.49 -33.69
CA THR A 638 8.75 27.93 -32.67
C THR A 638 9.12 26.50 -33.01
N ALA A 639 8.13 25.68 -33.34
CA ALA A 639 8.29 24.29 -33.72
C ALA A 639 7.37 23.96 -34.92
N PRO A 640 7.89 23.97 -36.16
CA PRO A 640 7.21 23.31 -37.26
C PRO A 640 7.19 21.79 -37.01
N PRO A 641 6.23 21.04 -37.58
CA PRO A 641 6.18 19.57 -37.51
C PRO A 641 7.55 18.93 -37.82
N CYS A 642 7.90 17.84 -37.13
CA CYS A 642 9.18 17.17 -37.35
C CYS A 642 9.14 16.25 -38.58
N ARG A 643 10.25 15.56 -38.86
CA ARG A 643 10.39 14.63 -39.99
C ARG A 643 9.31 13.53 -40.08
N PHE A 644 8.81 13.05 -38.94
CA PHE A 644 7.85 11.94 -38.87
C PHE A 644 6.40 12.38 -38.65
N ASP A 645 6.17 13.69 -38.49
CA ASP A 645 4.84 14.29 -38.44
C ASP A 645 4.34 14.58 -39.87
N ASP A 646 3.12 14.19 -40.23
CA ASP A 646 2.45 14.76 -41.42
C ASP A 646 1.97 16.18 -41.07
N PRO A 647 2.45 17.26 -41.73
CA PRO A 647 2.09 18.64 -41.40
C PRO A 647 0.60 18.99 -41.55
N ARG A 648 -0.21 18.12 -42.19
CA ARG A 648 -1.68 18.29 -42.31
C ARG A 648 -2.43 17.62 -41.16
N GLN A 649 -1.89 16.51 -40.66
CA GLN A 649 -2.56 15.64 -39.69
C GLN A 649 -2.01 15.77 -38.28
N HIS A 650 -0.76 16.20 -38.10
CA HIS A 650 -0.03 16.16 -36.84
C HIS A 650 0.57 17.51 -36.45
N LYS A 651 0.86 17.67 -35.16
CA LYS A 651 1.56 18.83 -34.59
C LYS A 651 2.49 18.44 -33.44
N PRO A 652 3.56 19.19 -33.17
CA PRO A 652 4.42 18.97 -32.02
C PRO A 652 3.73 19.37 -30.70
N LEU A 653 4.30 18.88 -29.60
CA LEU A 653 3.84 19.09 -28.23
C LEU A 653 5.01 19.50 -27.35
N GLU A 654 4.79 20.37 -26.38
CA GLU A 654 5.77 20.75 -25.38
C GLU A 654 5.30 20.29 -24.00
N VAL A 655 6.14 19.51 -23.32
CA VAL A 655 5.98 19.16 -21.90
C VAL A 655 6.75 20.18 -21.09
N THR A 656 6.13 20.75 -20.05
CA THR A 656 6.76 21.76 -19.19
C THR A 656 6.75 21.35 -17.73
N ILE A 657 7.69 21.87 -16.94
CA ILE A 657 7.74 21.70 -15.49
C ILE A 657 7.78 23.05 -14.77
N ASP A 658 7.35 23.01 -13.51
CA ASP A 658 7.36 24.10 -12.52
C ASP A 658 7.47 23.54 -11.11
N ASP A 659 7.58 24.39 -10.09
CA ASP A 659 7.69 23.99 -8.68
C ASP A 659 6.65 22.97 -8.19
N GLY A 660 5.43 22.97 -8.75
CA GLY A 660 4.37 22.01 -8.42
C GLY A 660 4.37 20.73 -9.26
N SER A 661 5.42 20.47 -10.04
CA SER A 661 5.61 19.22 -10.80
C SER A 661 6.11 18.07 -9.91
N LEU A 662 5.54 17.95 -8.71
CA LEU A 662 5.95 16.99 -7.68
C LEU A 662 5.11 15.71 -7.80
N PHE A 663 5.73 14.62 -8.21
CA PHE A 663 5.04 13.33 -8.32
C PHE A 663 4.80 12.72 -6.94
N ARG A 664 3.61 12.14 -6.72
CA ARG A 664 3.31 11.37 -5.51
C ARG A 664 3.28 9.88 -5.84
N ALA A 665 4.15 9.12 -5.17
CA ALA A 665 4.16 7.66 -5.22
C ALA A 665 3.47 7.12 -3.95
N GLY A 666 2.22 6.68 -4.09
CA GLY A 666 1.40 6.25 -2.95
C GLY A 666 1.17 7.40 -1.97
N GLU A 667 1.70 7.27 -0.74
CA GLU A 667 1.55 8.29 0.29
C GLU A 667 2.70 9.34 0.27
N ASN A 668 3.79 9.06 -0.45
CA ASN A 668 5.02 9.85 -0.42
C ASN A 668 5.15 10.84 -1.60
N LEU A 669 5.26 12.13 -1.28
CA LEU A 669 5.53 13.19 -2.25
C LEU A 669 7.03 13.22 -2.56
N GLN A 670 7.41 13.03 -3.83
CA GLN A 670 8.80 13.02 -4.27
C GLN A 670 9.29 14.46 -4.48
N THR A 671 9.78 15.07 -3.40
CA THR A 671 10.24 16.47 -3.35
C THR A 671 11.53 16.74 -4.13
N GLY A 672 12.37 15.72 -4.33
CA GLY A 672 13.63 15.82 -5.05
C GLY A 672 13.44 16.01 -6.57
N PHE A 673 12.46 15.33 -7.18
CA PHE A 673 12.21 15.42 -8.61
C PHE A 673 11.33 16.62 -9.02
N ARG A 674 11.37 16.97 -10.31
CA ARG A 674 10.24 17.57 -11.03
C ARG A 674 9.88 16.68 -12.21
N ARG A 675 8.73 16.00 -12.16
CA ARG A 675 8.35 14.91 -13.07
C ARG A 675 7.01 15.16 -13.78
N ALA A 676 7.03 15.05 -15.10
CA ALA A 676 5.88 15.00 -15.99
C ALA A 676 6.25 14.13 -17.21
N GLY A 677 5.87 12.86 -17.22
CA GLY A 677 6.12 11.91 -18.32
C GLY A 677 4.82 11.39 -18.91
N LEU A 678 4.60 11.58 -20.21
CA LEU A 678 3.44 11.04 -20.91
C LEU A 678 3.66 9.54 -21.17
N LEU A 679 2.66 8.73 -20.81
CA LEU A 679 2.56 7.30 -21.13
C LEU A 679 1.63 7.08 -22.31
N LEU A 680 2.03 6.25 -23.28
CA LEU A 680 1.12 5.80 -24.33
C LEU A 680 0.00 4.96 -23.71
N LYS A 681 -1.25 5.18 -24.12
CA LYS A 681 -2.42 4.60 -23.41
C LYS A 681 -2.56 3.09 -23.59
N ASP A 682 -2.06 2.57 -24.72
CA ASP A 682 -2.19 1.17 -25.14
C ASP A 682 -0.92 0.34 -24.81
N ASP A 683 0.10 0.99 -24.25
CA ASP A 683 1.40 0.47 -23.81
C ASP A 683 1.26 -0.07 -22.37
N GLN A 684 1.38 -1.39 -22.19
CA GLN A 684 0.97 -2.10 -20.98
C GLN A 684 2.19 -2.56 -20.16
N ASN A 685 2.17 -2.26 -18.87
CA ASN A 685 3.31 -2.45 -17.96
C ASN A 685 3.75 -3.93 -17.76
N ASP A 686 2.84 -4.89 -17.88
CA ASP A 686 3.14 -6.30 -17.60
C ASP A 686 3.94 -6.97 -18.73
N ALA A 687 4.98 -7.72 -18.39
CA ALA A 687 5.91 -8.30 -19.36
C ALA A 687 5.22 -9.19 -20.42
N GLY A 688 5.28 -8.74 -21.67
CA GLY A 688 4.70 -9.41 -22.83
C GLY A 688 3.21 -9.12 -23.06
N ALA A 689 2.63 -8.14 -22.36
CA ALA A 689 1.22 -7.79 -22.46
C ALA A 689 0.83 -7.20 -23.83
N ASP A 690 1.76 -6.54 -24.52
CA ASP A 690 1.51 -5.95 -25.84
C ASP A 690 2.55 -6.37 -26.91
N ALA A 691 2.65 -5.60 -28.00
CA ALA A 691 3.53 -5.88 -29.13
C ALA A 691 4.89 -5.17 -29.07
N SER A 692 5.09 -4.17 -28.20
CA SER A 692 6.40 -3.54 -28.01
C SER A 692 7.39 -4.43 -27.24
N ASP A 693 6.89 -5.36 -26.42
CA ASP A 693 7.70 -6.24 -25.58
C ASP A 693 8.34 -7.46 -26.28
N LYS A 694 8.20 -7.59 -27.60
CA LYS A 694 8.60 -8.82 -28.31
C LYS A 694 9.10 -8.60 -29.73
N GLY A 695 9.95 -9.52 -30.19
CA GLY A 695 10.53 -9.45 -31.53
C GLY A 695 11.63 -8.41 -31.62
N ILE A 696 11.57 -7.54 -32.63
CA ILE A 696 12.46 -6.38 -32.78
C ILE A 696 11.59 -5.14 -32.91
N VAL A 697 11.76 -4.18 -32.00
CA VAL A 697 10.90 -2.99 -31.90
C VAL A 697 11.76 -1.74 -31.92
N THR A 698 11.31 -0.69 -32.61
CA THR A 698 12.01 0.61 -32.62
C THR A 698 11.12 1.72 -32.08
N PHE A 699 11.60 2.36 -31.02
CA PHE A 699 10.98 3.50 -30.35
C PHE A 699 11.52 4.79 -30.97
N HIS A 700 10.66 5.60 -31.58
CA HIS A 700 11.03 6.83 -32.29
C HIS A 700 10.50 8.06 -31.58
N TRP A 701 11.33 9.11 -31.53
CA TRP A 701 10.92 10.44 -31.10
C TRP A 701 11.82 11.52 -31.71
N SER A 702 11.32 12.74 -31.79
CA SER A 702 12.10 13.92 -32.19
C SER A 702 12.00 14.99 -31.10
N ILE A 703 13.08 15.73 -30.86
CA ILE A 703 13.13 16.82 -29.87
C ILE A 703 13.60 18.15 -30.46
N LYS A 704 13.16 19.25 -29.84
CA LYS A 704 13.58 20.63 -30.14
C LYS A 704 13.62 21.46 -28.85
N GLN A 705 14.58 22.36 -28.71
CA GLN A 705 14.64 23.26 -27.54
C GLN A 705 13.66 24.43 -27.68
N ASP A 706 13.00 24.84 -26.60
CA ASP A 706 12.33 26.15 -26.53
C ASP A 706 13.27 27.19 -25.89
N GLU A 707 13.65 28.21 -26.65
CA GLU A 707 14.44 29.33 -26.11
C GLU A 707 13.66 30.17 -25.08
N ARG A 708 12.33 30.03 -25.00
CA ARG A 708 11.49 30.71 -24.00
C ARG A 708 11.36 29.93 -22.68
N ARG A 709 11.75 28.65 -22.65
CA ARG A 709 11.68 27.75 -21.48
C ARG A 709 12.91 26.83 -21.40
N PRO A 710 14.12 27.40 -21.39
CA PRO A 710 15.34 26.60 -21.45
C PRO A 710 15.46 25.69 -20.23
N LEU A 711 15.78 24.42 -20.45
CA LEU A 711 16.14 23.49 -19.38
C LEU A 711 17.38 24.01 -18.63
N ASN A 712 17.40 23.96 -17.29
CA ASN A 712 18.60 24.27 -16.52
C ASN A 712 19.56 23.07 -16.47
N LEU A 713 20.35 22.93 -17.53
CA LEU A 713 21.23 21.78 -17.79
C LEU A 713 22.40 21.58 -16.78
N SER A 714 22.47 22.33 -15.68
CA SER A 714 23.31 21.96 -14.51
C SER A 714 22.71 20.78 -13.72
N HIS A 715 21.42 20.50 -13.88
CA HIS A 715 20.74 19.31 -13.36
C HIS A 715 20.77 18.16 -14.38
N GLU A 716 20.48 16.95 -13.92
CA GLU A 716 20.18 15.82 -14.79
C GLU A 716 18.70 15.85 -15.21
N TYR A 717 18.43 15.56 -16.48
CA TYR A 717 17.08 15.40 -17.02
C TYR A 717 16.94 14.06 -17.74
N MET A 718 16.06 13.19 -17.25
CA MET A 718 15.53 12.08 -18.05
C MET A 718 14.43 12.64 -18.95
N ASN A 719 14.59 12.52 -20.27
CA ASN A 719 13.71 13.14 -21.27
C ASN A 719 12.86 12.14 -22.08
N VAL A 720 13.35 10.90 -22.21
CA VAL A 720 12.59 9.72 -22.66
C VAL A 720 13.18 8.51 -21.93
N TRP A 721 12.37 7.60 -21.42
CA TRP A 721 12.84 6.36 -20.81
C TRP A 721 11.83 5.23 -20.99
N HIS A 722 12.33 4.00 -21.03
CA HIS A 722 11.50 2.80 -21.03
C HIS A 722 11.65 2.12 -19.68
N GLU A 723 10.75 2.43 -18.75
CA GLU A 723 10.75 1.90 -17.38
C GLU A 723 10.36 0.42 -17.42
N LYS A 724 11.09 -0.46 -16.73
CA LYS A 724 10.76 -1.90 -16.68
C LYS A 724 9.46 -2.13 -15.91
N GLY A 725 8.71 -3.17 -16.24
CA GLY A 725 7.41 -3.46 -15.63
C GLY A 725 7.44 -3.74 -14.12
N ASP A 726 8.59 -4.15 -13.59
CA ASP A 726 8.84 -4.36 -12.16
C ASP A 726 9.39 -3.11 -11.43
N TYR A 727 9.52 -1.99 -12.15
CA TYR A 727 10.11 -0.73 -11.69
C TYR A 727 11.56 -0.86 -11.17
N SER A 728 12.28 -1.93 -11.51
CA SER A 728 13.66 -2.16 -11.04
C SER A 728 14.71 -1.28 -11.73
N GLY A 729 14.32 -0.56 -12.79
CA GLY A 729 15.22 0.19 -13.65
C GLY A 729 14.60 0.44 -15.03
N ASN A 730 15.44 0.70 -16.03
CA ASN A 730 15.02 1.05 -17.38
C ASN A 730 15.68 0.13 -18.41
N GLN A 731 15.00 -0.19 -19.52
CA GLN A 731 15.61 -0.90 -20.65
C GLN A 731 16.54 0.04 -21.44
N PHE A 732 16.15 1.31 -21.57
CA PHE A 732 17.02 2.41 -22.03
C PHE A 732 16.56 3.75 -21.45
N MET A 733 17.46 4.74 -21.44
CA MET A 733 17.14 6.12 -21.07
C MET A 733 17.79 7.10 -22.05
N PHE A 734 17.12 8.21 -22.29
CA PHE A 734 17.63 9.38 -23.01
C PHE A 734 17.74 10.54 -22.01
N VAL A 735 18.98 10.93 -21.70
CA VAL A 735 19.30 11.88 -20.64
C VAL A 735 20.12 13.07 -21.13
N GLY A 736 20.02 14.19 -20.43
CA GLY A 736 20.79 15.41 -20.70
C GLY A 736 21.17 16.15 -19.43
N GLY A 737 22.08 17.11 -19.57
CA GLY A 737 22.66 17.84 -18.45
C GLY A 737 23.74 17.05 -17.71
N VAL A 738 24.00 17.43 -16.45
CA VAL A 738 25.02 16.82 -15.59
C VAL A 738 24.45 15.56 -14.94
N VAL A 739 24.82 14.40 -15.48
CA VAL A 739 24.35 13.10 -14.96
C VAL A 739 25.04 12.79 -13.62
N LEU A 740 24.24 12.35 -12.64
CA LEU A 740 24.68 12.00 -11.29
C LEU A 740 25.56 10.74 -11.29
N VAL A 741 26.40 10.60 -10.26
CA VAL A 741 27.34 9.47 -10.14
C VAL A 741 26.61 8.12 -10.01
N GLY A 742 25.50 8.07 -9.27
CA GLY A 742 24.66 6.87 -9.16
C GLY A 742 24.02 6.43 -10.48
N ASP A 743 23.84 7.37 -11.40
CA ASP A 743 23.25 7.16 -12.72
C ASP A 743 24.32 6.97 -13.82
N GLY A 744 25.56 6.62 -13.45
CA GLY A 744 26.65 6.36 -14.40
C GLY A 744 27.34 7.62 -14.96
N GLY A 745 26.94 8.80 -14.49
CA GLY A 745 27.61 10.07 -14.79
C GLY A 745 28.86 10.32 -13.94
N THR A 746 29.47 11.48 -14.13
CA THR A 746 30.60 11.92 -13.29
C THR A 746 30.17 12.83 -12.15
N GLY A 747 28.95 13.38 -12.17
CA GLY A 747 28.50 14.45 -11.27
C GLY A 747 29.25 15.78 -11.44
N VAL A 748 30.22 15.89 -12.35
CA VAL A 748 31.05 17.10 -12.51
C VAL A 748 30.39 18.04 -13.51
N ASP A 749 29.98 19.22 -13.03
CA ASP A 749 29.40 20.25 -13.88
C ASP A 749 30.43 20.86 -14.85
N THR A 750 30.49 20.30 -16.06
CA THR A 750 31.29 20.84 -17.17
C THR A 750 30.40 21.27 -18.31
N LYS A 751 30.84 22.27 -19.07
CA LYS A 751 30.14 22.72 -20.29
C LYS A 751 29.86 21.57 -21.27
N ARG A 752 30.75 20.57 -21.35
CA ARG A 752 30.56 19.39 -22.20
C ARG A 752 29.39 18.55 -21.70
N GLU A 753 29.31 18.29 -20.40
CA GLU A 753 28.21 17.52 -19.81
C GLU A 753 26.87 18.24 -20.01
N ARG A 754 26.80 19.54 -19.69
CA ARG A 754 25.60 20.36 -19.89
C ARG A 754 25.10 20.37 -21.33
N GLU A 755 26.00 20.52 -22.31
CA GLU A 755 25.64 20.66 -23.73
C GLU A 755 25.52 19.32 -24.50
N THR A 756 25.40 18.17 -23.82
CA THR A 756 25.39 16.84 -24.47
C THR A 756 24.17 15.98 -24.08
N TRP A 757 23.42 15.54 -25.09
CA TRP A 757 22.45 14.44 -24.99
C TRP A 757 23.16 13.09 -24.95
N LYS A 758 22.62 12.15 -24.17
CA LYS A 758 23.20 10.82 -23.94
C LYS A 758 22.08 9.77 -24.03
N ILE A 759 22.40 8.60 -24.56
CA ILE A 759 21.54 7.40 -24.46
C ILE A 759 22.27 6.37 -23.61
N GLN A 760 21.54 5.81 -22.65
CA GLN A 760 21.99 4.79 -21.72
C GLN A 760 21.32 3.45 -22.02
N ASN A 761 22.06 2.37 -21.78
CA ASN A 761 21.53 1.00 -21.78
C ASN A 761 20.95 0.64 -20.38
N ALA A 762 20.47 -0.59 -20.21
CA ALA A 762 19.89 -1.10 -18.97
C ALA A 762 20.86 -1.20 -17.77
N LYS A 763 22.14 -0.84 -17.96
CA LYS A 763 23.18 -0.75 -16.91
C LYS A 763 23.62 0.69 -16.64
N ASN A 764 22.86 1.67 -17.14
CA ASN A 764 23.17 3.10 -17.10
C ASN A 764 24.46 3.50 -17.86
N GLU A 765 25.01 2.62 -18.72
CA GLU A 765 26.23 2.90 -19.49
C GLU A 765 25.90 3.78 -20.72
N PHE A 766 26.65 4.88 -20.93
CA PHE A 766 26.46 5.75 -22.10
C PHE A 766 26.87 5.04 -23.41
N ILE A 767 25.89 4.60 -24.19
CA ILE A 767 26.11 3.91 -25.48
C ILE A 767 26.14 4.85 -26.69
N PHE A 768 25.56 6.04 -26.58
CA PHE A 768 25.62 7.10 -27.61
C PHE A 768 25.57 8.48 -26.97
N THR A 769 26.28 9.45 -27.55
CA THR A 769 26.21 10.86 -27.12
C THR A 769 26.23 11.79 -28.33
N THR A 770 25.53 12.93 -28.23
CA THR A 770 25.49 13.96 -29.27
C THR A 770 25.27 15.35 -28.67
N LYS A 771 25.75 16.39 -29.34
CA LYS A 771 25.58 17.77 -28.86
C LYS A 771 24.11 18.20 -28.92
N ILE A 772 23.65 18.94 -27.91
CA ILE A 772 22.31 19.57 -27.90
C ILE A 772 22.23 20.65 -28.99
N SER A 773 21.24 20.55 -29.87
CA SER A 773 20.95 21.55 -30.90
C SER A 773 19.89 22.53 -30.42
N LYS A 774 20.23 23.82 -30.36
CA LYS A 774 19.28 24.89 -29.99
C LYS A 774 18.31 25.27 -31.11
N ARG A 775 18.54 24.81 -32.36
CA ARG A 775 17.83 25.30 -33.56
C ARG A 775 17.23 24.22 -34.43
N GLU A 776 17.92 23.12 -34.66
CA GLU A 776 17.41 22.01 -35.49
C GLU A 776 16.56 21.05 -34.65
N TRP A 777 15.63 20.35 -35.28
CA TRP A 777 15.09 19.11 -34.70
C TRP A 777 16.23 18.09 -34.57
N GLN A 778 16.22 17.30 -33.50
CA GLN A 778 17.08 16.13 -33.34
C GLN A 778 16.18 14.90 -33.27
N ASN A 779 16.34 13.98 -34.22
CA ASN A 779 15.48 12.80 -34.36
C ASN A 779 16.25 11.58 -33.88
N PHE A 780 15.58 10.72 -33.12
CA PHE A 780 16.15 9.52 -32.49
C PHE A 780 15.27 8.30 -32.76
N GLY A 781 15.92 7.16 -32.92
CA GLY A 781 15.28 5.85 -32.87
C GLY A 781 16.10 4.90 -32.02
N VAL A 782 15.50 4.25 -31.02
CA VAL A 782 16.15 3.21 -30.22
C VAL A 782 15.48 1.88 -30.54
N GLN A 783 16.27 0.95 -31.07
CA GLN A 783 15.82 -0.38 -31.45
C GLN A 783 16.22 -1.39 -30.38
N LEU A 784 15.24 -2.10 -29.84
CA LEU A 784 15.42 -3.23 -28.94
C LEU A 784 15.12 -4.53 -29.70
N ASP A 785 16.10 -5.44 -29.73
CA ASP A 785 15.96 -6.81 -30.22
C ASP A 785 15.78 -7.71 -29.00
N TYR A 786 14.54 -8.09 -28.69
CA TYR A 786 14.19 -8.96 -27.55
C TYR A 786 14.60 -10.42 -27.81
N VAL A 787 14.80 -10.81 -29.08
CA VAL A 787 15.23 -12.16 -29.45
C VAL A 787 16.72 -12.36 -29.19
N ARG A 788 17.52 -11.30 -29.35
CA ARG A 788 19.00 -11.33 -29.17
C ARG A 788 19.51 -10.56 -27.96
N ASN A 789 18.62 -9.93 -27.18
CA ASN A 789 18.99 -9.02 -26.09
C ASN A 789 20.02 -7.98 -26.52
N THR A 790 19.66 -7.19 -27.54
CA THR A 790 20.51 -6.06 -28.00
C THR A 790 19.75 -4.74 -28.12
N ILE A 791 20.51 -3.65 -27.99
CA ILE A 791 20.10 -2.26 -28.23
C ILE A 791 20.88 -1.68 -29.41
N LYS A 792 20.23 -0.84 -30.21
CA LYS A 792 20.86 -0.11 -31.32
C LYS A 792 20.26 1.28 -31.49
N VAL A 793 21.10 2.28 -31.66
CA VAL A 793 20.70 3.70 -31.73
C VAL A 793 20.77 4.21 -33.17
N TYR A 794 19.75 4.96 -33.55
CA TYR A 794 19.61 5.70 -34.79
C TYR A 794 19.45 7.20 -34.48
N TYR A 795 20.07 8.07 -35.28
CA TYR A 795 20.06 9.52 -35.05
C TYR A 795 20.16 10.33 -36.35
N SER A 796 19.52 11.51 -36.38
CA SER A 796 19.73 12.56 -37.39
C SER A 796 19.37 13.96 -36.89
N THR A 797 19.60 14.99 -37.72
CA THR A 797 19.17 16.37 -37.44
C THR A 797 18.37 16.97 -38.60
N GLY A 798 17.43 17.86 -38.25
CA GLY A 798 16.51 18.48 -39.21
C GLY A 798 15.64 17.43 -39.90
N ASP A 799 15.47 17.56 -41.22
CA ASP A 799 14.73 16.59 -42.05
C ASP A 799 15.67 15.54 -42.71
N LYS A 800 16.86 15.30 -42.15
CA LYS A 800 17.74 14.24 -42.66
C LYS A 800 17.22 12.87 -42.24
N PRO A 801 17.30 11.84 -43.10
CA PRO A 801 17.01 10.47 -42.68
C PRO A 801 17.86 10.03 -41.49
N LEU A 802 17.26 9.25 -40.59
CA LEU A 802 17.98 8.58 -39.51
C LEU A 802 19.14 7.74 -40.07
N LYS A 803 20.20 7.61 -39.27
CA LYS A 803 21.32 6.69 -39.53
C LYS A 803 21.64 5.92 -38.27
N ALA A 804 21.96 4.64 -38.40
CA ALA A 804 22.51 3.86 -37.30
C ALA A 804 23.83 4.50 -36.85
N VAL A 805 23.86 4.98 -35.60
CA VAL A 805 25.04 5.61 -34.98
C VAL A 805 25.76 4.67 -34.02
N THR A 806 25.13 3.55 -33.64
CA THR A 806 25.80 2.42 -32.98
C THR A 806 25.67 1.15 -33.82
N LYS A 807 26.57 0.19 -33.55
CA LYS A 807 26.29 -1.23 -33.81
C LYS A 807 25.20 -1.73 -32.86
N ALA A 808 24.71 -2.95 -33.06
CA ALA A 808 23.98 -3.66 -32.01
C ALA A 808 24.92 -3.91 -30.82
N LEU A 809 24.49 -3.55 -29.62
CA LEU A 809 25.20 -3.69 -28.35
C LEU A 809 24.36 -4.58 -27.43
N ALA A 810 24.98 -5.39 -26.57
CA ALA A 810 24.23 -6.21 -25.62
C ALA A 810 23.42 -5.32 -24.66
N ASN A 811 22.17 -5.70 -24.41
CA ASN A 811 21.28 -5.02 -23.47
C ASN A 811 20.31 -6.01 -22.83
N ASP A 812 19.98 -5.83 -21.57
CA ASP A 812 18.91 -6.60 -20.94
C ASP A 812 17.56 -5.97 -21.28
N ASN A 813 16.87 -6.58 -22.24
CA ASN A 813 15.56 -6.16 -22.72
C ASN A 813 14.41 -6.92 -22.00
N ALA A 814 14.69 -7.68 -20.93
CA ALA A 814 13.66 -8.42 -20.21
C ALA A 814 12.87 -7.55 -19.21
N GLY A 815 11.70 -8.05 -18.80
CA GLY A 815 10.86 -7.47 -17.74
C GLY A 815 9.71 -6.58 -18.22
N GLY A 816 9.49 -6.48 -19.54
CA GLY A 816 8.50 -5.60 -20.14
C GLY A 816 8.71 -4.14 -19.81
N GLY A 817 7.65 -3.32 -19.91
CA GLY A 817 7.69 -1.96 -19.40
C GLY A 817 6.70 -1.00 -20.04
N GLN A 818 6.98 0.29 -19.92
CA GLN A 818 6.26 1.34 -20.63
C GLN A 818 7.20 2.48 -21.05
N LEU A 819 6.93 3.07 -22.22
CA LEU A 819 7.64 4.24 -22.73
C LEU A 819 7.09 5.54 -22.14
N GLN A 820 7.94 6.27 -21.43
CA GLN A 820 7.62 7.59 -20.86
C GLN A 820 8.34 8.69 -21.62
N ILE A 821 7.58 9.71 -22.04
CA ILE A 821 8.06 10.84 -22.83
C ILE A 821 7.69 12.15 -22.15
N GLY A 822 8.70 12.90 -21.72
CA GLY A 822 8.51 14.11 -20.95
C GLY A 822 9.72 14.34 -20.05
N ILE A 823 9.56 15.13 -19.00
CA ILE A 823 10.69 15.59 -18.20
C ILE A 823 10.66 14.95 -16.81
N ALA A 824 11.76 14.34 -16.39
CA ALA A 824 12.10 14.15 -14.98
C ALA A 824 13.44 14.84 -14.68
N LYS A 825 13.37 16.03 -14.07
CA LYS A 825 14.53 16.79 -13.58
C LYS A 825 14.92 16.26 -12.19
N LYS A 826 16.18 15.86 -12.03
CA LYS A 826 16.74 15.41 -10.75
C LYS A 826 17.32 16.60 -9.95
N PRO A 827 17.40 16.52 -8.62
CA PRO A 827 18.02 17.55 -7.81
C PRO A 827 19.55 17.47 -7.91
N THR A 828 20.23 18.57 -7.58
CA THR A 828 21.68 18.56 -7.29
C THR A 828 21.90 18.38 -5.79
N GLU A 829 23.15 18.16 -5.35
CA GLU A 829 23.49 18.12 -3.90
C GLU A 829 22.62 17.14 -3.09
N THR A 830 22.45 15.92 -3.60
CA THR A 830 21.48 14.92 -3.11
C THR A 830 22.15 13.59 -2.75
N GLU A 831 21.62 12.93 -1.71
CA GLU A 831 21.97 11.55 -1.33
C GLU A 831 20.94 10.52 -1.80
N THR A 832 19.64 10.86 -1.83
CA THR A 832 18.56 9.91 -2.16
C THR A 832 17.94 10.12 -3.54
N VAL A 833 18.14 11.30 -4.16
CA VAL A 833 17.54 11.78 -5.42
C VAL A 833 16.01 11.99 -5.36
N VAL A 834 15.28 11.14 -4.64
CA VAL A 834 13.81 11.11 -4.60
C VAL A 834 13.23 12.16 -3.66
N PHE A 835 13.86 12.40 -2.51
CA PHE A 835 13.27 13.17 -1.40
C PHE A 835 14.08 14.39 -0.95
N ASP A 836 15.34 14.49 -1.35
CA ASP A 836 16.28 15.51 -0.88
C ASP A 836 17.01 16.20 -2.06
N GLY A 837 17.91 17.13 -1.73
CA GLY A 837 18.71 17.88 -2.67
C GLY A 837 18.13 19.23 -3.11
N TYR A 838 18.96 19.98 -3.82
CA TYR A 838 18.67 21.31 -4.30
C TYR A 838 17.86 21.31 -5.61
N GLN A 839 16.84 22.16 -5.65
CA GLN A 839 16.10 22.60 -6.83
C GLN A 839 15.95 24.12 -6.71
N GLU A 840 16.28 24.85 -7.76
CA GLU A 840 15.97 26.27 -7.85
C GLU A 840 14.46 26.51 -8.05
N HIS A 841 13.99 27.74 -7.81
CA HIS A 841 12.60 28.11 -8.08
C HIS A 841 12.32 28.06 -9.59
N ILE A 842 11.39 27.19 -9.99
CA ILE A 842 10.91 27.09 -11.37
C ILE A 842 9.52 27.76 -11.45
N PRO A 843 9.38 28.89 -12.17
CA PRO A 843 8.08 29.54 -12.33
C PRO A 843 7.10 28.65 -13.14
N LEU A 844 5.81 28.98 -13.12
CA LEU A 844 4.76 28.25 -13.84
C LEU A 844 5.14 28.03 -15.33
N ARG A 845 5.33 26.77 -15.72
CA ARG A 845 5.85 26.35 -17.05
C ARG A 845 7.19 27.01 -17.40
N GLY A 846 8.12 27.10 -16.44
CA GLY A 846 9.39 27.80 -16.57
C GLY A 846 10.43 27.06 -17.41
N GLU A 847 10.43 25.73 -17.38
CA GLU A 847 11.29 24.87 -18.18
C GLU A 847 10.43 23.95 -19.08
N GLY A 848 10.90 23.67 -20.29
CA GLY A 848 10.13 22.93 -21.29
C GLY A 848 10.96 22.21 -22.34
N GLN A 849 10.43 21.08 -22.80
CA GLN A 849 11.01 20.26 -23.86
C GLN A 849 9.93 19.99 -24.92
N ILE A 850 10.22 20.38 -26.16
CA ILE A 850 9.34 20.13 -27.32
C ILE A 850 9.65 18.76 -27.90
N TYR A 851 8.60 17.99 -28.17
CA TYR A 851 8.61 16.68 -28.80
C TYR A 851 7.74 16.66 -30.07
N GLY A 852 8.03 15.74 -30.99
CA GLY A 852 7.25 15.45 -32.19
C GLY A 852 7.66 14.09 -32.78
N GLY A 853 6.89 13.54 -33.72
CA GLY A 853 7.24 12.28 -34.38
C GLY A 853 7.39 11.10 -33.42
N ILE A 854 6.51 11.01 -32.42
CA ILE A 854 6.50 9.96 -31.41
C ILE A 854 5.74 8.74 -31.94
N PHE A 855 6.41 7.61 -32.11
CA PHE A 855 5.75 6.34 -32.45
C PHE A 855 6.65 5.15 -32.12
N VAL A 856 6.04 3.97 -32.01
CA VAL A 856 6.72 2.69 -31.81
C VAL A 856 6.39 1.80 -33.01
N GLU A 857 7.38 1.17 -33.63
CA GLU A 857 7.19 0.36 -34.84
C GLU A 857 7.75 -1.07 -34.71
N ASP A 858 7.08 -2.03 -35.36
CA ASP A 858 7.59 -3.39 -35.54
C ASP A 858 8.70 -3.40 -36.59
N SER A 859 9.90 -3.74 -36.14
CA SER A 859 11.12 -3.84 -36.93
C SER A 859 11.54 -5.28 -37.21
N SER A 860 10.73 -6.28 -36.82
CA SER A 860 11.05 -7.72 -36.90
C SER A 860 11.32 -8.20 -38.33
N ALA A 861 10.73 -7.53 -39.33
CA ALA A 861 10.98 -7.77 -40.76
C ALA A 861 12.30 -7.14 -41.28
N GLY A 862 13.15 -6.59 -40.41
CA GLY A 862 14.32 -5.79 -40.80
C GLY A 862 13.98 -4.40 -41.33
N CYS A 863 12.74 -3.95 -41.13
CA CYS A 863 12.28 -2.61 -41.46
C CYS A 863 12.67 -1.62 -40.35
N VAL A 864 13.13 -0.43 -40.72
CA VAL A 864 13.22 0.73 -39.81
C VAL A 864 12.80 1.97 -40.60
N SER A 865 11.96 2.83 -40.03
CA SER A 865 11.60 4.13 -40.59
C SER A 865 12.76 5.12 -40.41
N MET A 866 13.13 5.82 -41.49
CA MET A 866 14.39 6.59 -41.57
C MET A 866 14.17 8.01 -42.08
#